data_AF-A0A9P6BZ47-F1
#
_entry.id   AF-A0A9P6BZ47-F1
#
_cell.length_a   1.000
_cell.length_b   1.000
_cell.length_c   1.000
_cell.angle_alpha   90.00
_cell.angle_beta   90.00
_cell.angle_gamma   90.00
#
_symmetry.space_group_name_H-M   'P 1'
#
loop_
_entity.id
_entity.type
_entity.pdbx_description
1 polymer ?
#
loop_
_entity_poly.entity_id
_entity_poly.type
_entity_poly.pdbx_seq_one_letter_code
_entity_poly.pdbx_strand_id
1 'polypeptide(L)'
;MRNDPIHCQRILTQLKSTKVALAGTLSRSRTHVQGASYTGLGSGYAGDVLTGALCANITGRGLSVNVCQNAGVLACSQCALVKYCSEHCQRYHWSRHRIYCEHELRKMKWRPGWVTEGRVPKFRLDSKPGIQHFYPLWNTTPIFDCLGLASKLSSSDSQRHLKFCFPATGGLPQLIKTVNSLPQEFHGQCDILLNHVDSVVINRQLIILYLLLRSGRDIDESAELATHLMYSAFLTPPCAGYLADCTRDIYGIGPREGDMSFYSTFESRGSGKLYTIQTTTGIKKPVEMATSTYGLTKARRSFHDALFHPSLIDGRDRFLMKLRPPHRLSLTRFWETGVLAPFFLNTNSFNQPNRLHFSSRGEWLGHPTTANPLQGWDIPSVQRTGICHGLDPSDILGCLFFHVKSELGKFARRLQDFCVNIYFTQFDVRILSKAICSGLLPAFGASCFDRIDAGGLVDNLGVGETISLLAPMLNYESPGACILMHSRTWFHQIPCATARSNPRLFEILMKKAKDLPELQRRLRNSNITSTKPAIDVIASTSLLRTIDFLDGFVDHEGSFLEYLDRQDISSICANLGLRMRDHNYHYPKRSGLRIGTKYENQSRPQVPGLHLTKNEFYDLFVLGGAELPTRFVEFEPIPQTPGPRGAPRPSEMASLDQA
;
A
#
# COMPACT_ATOMS: atom_id res chain seq x y z
N MET A 1 6.42 14.56 -18.66
CA MET A 1 7.50 15.03 -19.55
C MET A 1 7.51 14.10 -20.77
N ARG A 2 7.42 14.65 -21.99
CA ARG A 2 7.22 13.89 -23.24
C ARG A 2 8.48 13.09 -23.62
N ASN A 3 8.24 11.95 -24.27
CA ASN A 3 9.19 11.01 -24.87
C ASN A 3 10.12 11.69 -25.89
N ASP A 4 11.25 12.26 -25.45
CA ASP A 4 12.32 12.67 -26.36
C ASP A 4 13.46 11.64 -26.32
N PRO A 5 13.69 10.88 -27.41
CA PRO A 5 14.80 9.94 -27.52
C PRO A 5 16.16 10.59 -27.27
N ILE A 6 16.34 11.87 -27.63
CA ILE A 6 17.58 12.63 -27.44
C ILE A 6 17.80 12.89 -25.94
N HIS A 7 16.74 13.18 -25.19
CA HIS A 7 16.78 13.34 -23.75
C HIS A 7 17.18 12.03 -23.05
N CYS A 8 16.62 10.90 -23.48
CA CYS A 8 16.99 9.57 -22.96
C CYS A 8 18.45 9.22 -23.26
N GLN A 9 18.93 9.49 -24.48
CA GLN A 9 20.32 9.27 -24.90
C GLN A 9 21.30 10.12 -24.07
N ARG A 10 20.94 11.38 -23.77
CA ARG A 10 21.74 12.26 -22.90
C ARG A 10 21.82 11.72 -21.48
N ILE A 11 20.71 11.30 -20.89
CA ILE A 11 20.69 10.71 -19.54
C ILE A 11 21.54 9.42 -19.50
N LEU A 12 21.40 8.52 -20.47
CA LEU A 12 22.17 7.27 -20.54
C LEU A 12 23.67 7.51 -20.74
N THR A 13 24.05 8.49 -21.56
CA THR A 13 25.46 8.86 -21.77
C THR A 13 26.07 9.51 -20.51
N GLN A 14 25.26 10.15 -19.68
CA GLN A 14 25.67 10.79 -18.43
C GLN A 14 25.72 9.83 -17.24
N LEU A 15 24.85 8.82 -17.21
CA LEU A 15 24.99 7.71 -16.26
C LEU A 15 26.33 6.96 -16.48
N LYS A 16 26.82 6.88 -17.73
CA LYS A 16 28.16 6.32 -18.03
C LYS A 16 29.30 7.10 -17.38
N SER A 17 29.24 8.45 -17.31
CA SER A 17 30.26 9.23 -16.59
C SER A 17 30.14 9.06 -15.07
N THR A 18 28.92 8.84 -14.57
CA THR A 18 28.66 8.57 -13.14
C THR A 18 29.22 7.21 -12.71
N LYS A 19 29.29 6.21 -13.61
CA LYS A 19 29.95 4.92 -13.36
C LYS A 19 31.43 5.08 -12.98
N VAL A 20 32.12 6.07 -13.57
CA VAL A 20 33.53 6.39 -13.25
C VAL A 20 33.66 7.00 -11.85
N ALA A 21 32.69 7.83 -11.43
CA ALA A 21 32.62 8.36 -10.06
C ALA A 21 32.20 7.30 -9.01
N LEU A 22 31.30 6.38 -9.38
CA LEU A 22 30.85 5.25 -8.56
C LEU A 22 31.96 4.22 -8.32
N ALA A 23 32.85 4.00 -9.30
CA ALA A 23 34.01 3.13 -9.16
C ALA A 23 35.12 3.75 -8.28
N GLY A 24 35.19 5.08 -8.17
CA GLY A 24 36.23 5.79 -7.41
C GLY A 24 35.86 6.22 -5.98
N THR A 25 34.61 6.04 -5.54
CA THR A 25 34.15 6.62 -4.25
C THR A 25 33.37 5.65 -3.37
N LEU A 26 33.80 4.39 -3.29
CA LEU A 26 33.39 3.44 -2.26
C LEU A 26 34.07 3.75 -0.91
N SER A 27 33.93 4.97 -0.39
CA SER A 27 34.18 5.26 1.03
C SER A 27 33.66 6.66 1.39
N ARG A 28 32.36 6.75 1.65
CA ARG A 28 31.82 7.77 2.56
C ARG A 28 31.06 7.05 3.65
N SER A 29 31.78 6.26 4.45
CA SER A 29 31.30 5.86 5.77
C SER A 29 31.14 7.13 6.59
N ARG A 30 29.92 7.44 7.00
CA ARG A 30 29.66 8.56 7.92
C ARG A 30 29.90 8.08 9.33
N THR A 31 30.89 8.67 9.99
CA THR A 31 31.01 8.62 11.43
C THR A 31 29.81 9.32 12.05
N HIS A 32 29.23 8.65 13.04
CA HIS A 32 28.05 9.05 13.79
C HIS A 32 28.27 10.46 14.39
N VAL A 33 27.55 11.48 13.90
CA VAL A 33 27.37 12.69 14.71
C VAL A 33 26.51 12.25 15.88
N GLN A 34 26.99 12.42 17.12
CA GLN A 34 26.17 12.26 18.32
C GLN A 34 25.05 13.30 18.25
N GLY A 35 23.93 12.92 17.64
CA GLY A 35 22.69 13.69 17.64
C GLY A 35 22.08 13.69 19.04
N ALA A 36 21.29 14.72 19.33
CA ALA A 36 20.58 14.85 20.59
C ALA A 36 19.85 13.53 20.98
N SER A 37 19.88 13.19 22.27
CA SER A 37 19.08 12.07 22.77
C SER A 37 17.61 12.47 22.75
N TYR A 38 16.88 12.05 21.71
CA TYR A 38 15.43 12.21 21.66
C TYR A 38 14.79 11.11 22.49
N THR A 39 14.32 11.35 23.69
CA THR A 39 13.46 10.39 24.39
C THR A 39 11.99 10.76 24.17
N GLY A 40 11.09 9.77 24.16
CA GLY A 40 9.66 10.05 24.14
C GLY A 40 9.07 10.21 22.73
N LEU A 41 9.47 9.34 21.80
CA LEU A 41 8.89 9.31 20.45
C LEU A 41 7.58 8.51 20.37
N GLY A 42 7.21 7.80 21.43
CA GLY A 42 5.94 7.12 21.54
C GLY A 42 4.76 8.08 21.75
N SER A 43 3.57 7.52 21.65
CA SER A 43 2.28 8.23 21.72
C SER A 43 1.67 8.22 23.11
N GLY A 44 2.19 7.37 24.00
CA GLY A 44 1.76 7.21 25.37
C GLY A 44 2.06 8.42 26.25
N TYR A 45 1.76 8.27 27.53
CA TYR A 45 2.06 9.30 28.52
C TYR A 45 3.58 9.58 28.54
N ALA A 46 3.97 10.84 28.66
CA ALA A 46 5.37 11.28 28.63
C ALA A 46 6.19 10.82 27.39
N GLY A 47 5.53 10.41 26.31
CA GLY A 47 6.18 9.91 25.10
C GLY A 47 6.50 8.41 25.14
N ASP A 48 5.94 7.66 26.09
CA ASP A 48 6.11 6.21 26.15
C ASP A 48 5.50 5.50 24.94
N VAL A 49 6.09 4.37 24.60
CA VAL A 49 5.62 3.49 23.53
C VAL A 49 4.31 2.80 23.94
N LEU A 50 3.30 2.80 23.07
CA LEU A 50 2.05 2.09 23.35
C LEU A 50 2.22 0.58 23.17
N THR A 51 2.13 -0.18 24.26
CA THR A 51 2.26 -1.66 24.23
C THR A 51 0.93 -2.39 24.13
N GLY A 52 -0.19 -1.73 24.46
CA GLY A 52 -1.52 -2.32 24.38
C GLY A 52 -2.63 -1.33 24.74
N ALA A 53 -3.85 -1.85 24.91
CA ALA A 53 -5.01 -1.08 25.28
C ALA A 53 -4.92 -0.56 26.73
N LEU A 54 -4.92 0.77 26.88
CA LEU A 54 -4.93 1.44 28.16
C LEU A 54 -6.34 1.87 28.57
N CYS A 55 -6.50 2.20 29.84
CA CYS A 55 -7.72 2.80 30.36
C CYS A 55 -7.99 4.13 29.66
N ALA A 56 -9.17 4.26 29.06
CA ALA A 56 -9.57 5.49 28.37
C ALA A 56 -9.88 6.65 29.31
N ASN A 57 -9.76 6.49 30.64
CA ASN A 57 -10.07 7.55 31.58
C ASN A 57 -9.03 8.67 31.51
N ILE A 58 -9.48 9.82 31.03
CA ILE A 58 -8.72 11.05 30.91
C ILE A 58 -9.42 12.13 31.74
N THR A 59 -8.77 12.61 32.78
CA THR A 59 -9.26 13.63 33.71
C THR A 59 -8.55 14.97 33.49
N GLY A 60 -9.12 16.07 33.98
CA GLY A 60 -8.58 17.42 33.79
C GLY A 60 -8.86 18.06 32.42
N ARG A 61 -8.49 19.35 32.27
CA ARG A 61 -8.66 20.17 31.05
C ARG A 61 -7.38 20.96 30.76
N GLY A 62 -7.13 21.24 29.48
CA GLY A 62 -5.98 22.06 29.07
C GLY A 62 -4.65 21.35 29.33
N LEU A 63 -3.73 22.02 30.04
CA LEU A 63 -2.40 21.50 30.36
C LEU A 63 -2.38 20.50 31.55
N SER A 64 -3.47 20.40 32.33
CA SER A 64 -3.58 19.51 33.50
C SER A 64 -4.33 18.21 33.19
N VAL A 65 -4.12 17.66 31.98
CA VAL A 65 -4.75 16.39 31.58
C VAL A 65 -4.01 15.23 32.22
N ASN A 66 -4.71 14.49 33.08
CA ASN A 66 -4.21 13.25 33.67
C ASN A 66 -4.80 12.06 32.92
N VAL A 67 -3.95 11.12 32.49
CA VAL A 67 -4.35 9.90 31.78
C VAL A 67 -4.13 8.72 32.71
N CYS A 68 -5.14 7.88 32.88
CA CYS A 68 -4.99 6.62 33.62
C CYS A 68 -4.11 5.65 32.82
N GLN A 69 -2.97 5.25 33.39
CA GLN A 69 -2.02 4.35 32.73
C GLN A 69 -2.32 2.86 32.93
N ASN A 70 -3.33 2.52 33.74
CA ASN A 70 -3.71 1.13 33.97
C ASN A 70 -4.24 0.49 32.68
N ALA A 71 -4.04 -0.81 32.54
CA ALA A 71 -4.58 -1.58 31.42
C ALA A 71 -6.12 -1.47 31.34
N GLY A 72 -6.64 -1.29 30.13
CA GLY A 72 -8.08 -1.26 29.88
C GLY A 72 -8.62 -2.68 29.71
N VAL A 73 -9.36 -3.18 30.70
CA VAL A 73 -9.89 -4.56 30.69
C VAL A 73 -11.41 -4.63 30.49
N LEU A 74 -12.15 -3.60 30.89
CA LEU A 74 -13.60 -3.53 30.78
C LEU A 74 -14.01 -2.70 29.55
N ALA A 75 -14.50 -3.36 28.50
CA ALA A 75 -14.99 -2.66 27.31
C ALA A 75 -16.29 -1.90 27.60
N CYS A 76 -16.44 -0.71 27.02
CA CYS A 76 -17.72 0.00 27.02
C CYS A 76 -18.79 -0.87 26.36
N SER A 77 -19.78 -1.31 27.13
CA SER A 77 -20.84 -2.25 26.68
C SER A 77 -21.67 -1.72 25.52
N GLN A 78 -21.73 -0.40 25.33
CA GLN A 78 -22.53 0.20 24.27
C GLN A 78 -21.78 0.28 22.94
N CYS A 79 -20.50 0.64 22.93
CA CYS A 79 -19.76 0.96 21.70
C CYS A 79 -18.57 0.06 21.42
N ALA A 80 -18.02 -0.62 22.44
CA ALA A 80 -16.79 -1.40 22.41
C ALA A 80 -15.52 -0.67 21.92
N LEU A 81 -15.60 0.64 21.64
CA LEU A 81 -14.48 1.43 21.12
C LEU A 81 -13.40 1.73 22.16
N VAL A 82 -13.76 1.76 23.45
CA VAL A 82 -12.84 2.07 24.55
C VAL A 82 -12.96 1.05 25.66
N LYS A 83 -11.87 0.89 26.42
CA LYS A 83 -11.82 0.05 27.62
C LYS A 83 -11.42 0.86 28.85
N TYR A 84 -11.80 0.36 30.02
CA TYR A 84 -11.53 0.97 31.32
C TYR A 84 -10.89 -0.06 32.26
N CYS A 85 -10.04 0.41 33.18
CA CYS A 85 -9.48 -0.47 34.23
C CYS A 85 -10.50 -0.78 35.34
N SER A 86 -11.54 0.04 35.49
CA SER A 86 -12.58 -0.10 36.51
C SER A 86 -13.86 0.64 36.11
N GLU A 87 -14.98 0.26 36.71
CA GLU A 87 -16.26 0.98 36.56
C GLU A 87 -16.15 2.44 37.03
N HIS A 88 -15.35 2.71 38.07
CA HIS A 88 -15.11 4.07 38.55
C HIS A 88 -14.48 4.95 37.45
N CYS A 89 -13.46 4.44 36.75
CA CYS A 89 -12.83 5.12 35.63
C CYS A 89 -13.81 5.35 34.46
N GLN A 90 -14.72 4.41 34.22
CA GLN A 90 -15.78 4.57 33.21
C GLN A 90 -16.73 5.70 33.59
N ARG A 91 -17.25 5.72 34.82
CA ARG A 91 -18.18 6.74 35.31
C ARG A 91 -17.55 8.14 35.25
N TYR A 92 -16.28 8.26 35.62
CA TYR A 92 -15.56 9.53 35.57
C TYR A 92 -15.35 10.03 34.14
N HIS A 93 -14.99 9.15 33.20
CA HIS A 93 -14.79 9.51 31.80
C HIS A 93 -16.10 9.73 31.02
N TRP A 94 -17.24 9.26 31.54
CA TRP A 94 -18.50 9.18 30.81
C TRP A 94 -18.92 10.49 30.15
N SER A 95 -18.81 11.63 30.84
CA SER A 95 -19.19 12.94 30.29
C SER A 95 -18.45 13.30 28.99
N ARG A 96 -17.18 12.87 28.84
CA ARG A 96 -16.37 13.07 27.64
C ARG A 96 -16.61 11.97 26.60
N HIS A 97 -16.76 10.72 27.05
CA HIS A 97 -16.96 9.59 26.13
C HIS A 97 -18.37 9.60 25.49
N ARG A 98 -19.38 10.08 26.22
CA ARG A 98 -20.79 10.05 25.81
C ARG A 98 -21.04 10.68 24.43
N ILE A 99 -20.33 11.76 24.07
CA ILE A 99 -20.48 12.41 22.75
C ILE A 99 -20.15 11.48 21.58
N TYR A 100 -19.20 10.57 21.78
CA TYR A 100 -18.81 9.55 20.81
C TYR A 100 -19.70 8.31 20.95
N CYS A 101 -20.00 7.91 22.19
CA CYS A 101 -20.83 6.75 22.46
C CYS A 101 -22.27 6.95 21.95
N GLU A 102 -22.85 8.14 22.05
CA GLU A 102 -24.21 8.42 21.58
C GLU A 102 -24.23 9.05 20.18
N HIS A 103 -23.10 9.08 19.48
CA HIS A 103 -22.97 9.72 18.16
C HIS A 103 -23.90 9.10 17.11
N GLU A 104 -24.50 9.94 16.25
CA GLU A 104 -25.46 9.52 15.22
C GLU A 104 -24.92 8.41 14.30
N LEU A 105 -23.63 8.47 13.94
CA LEU A 105 -22.98 7.45 13.10
C LEU A 105 -22.99 6.03 13.71
N ARG A 106 -23.12 5.91 15.04
CA ARG A 106 -23.25 4.60 15.70
C ARG A 106 -24.65 4.01 15.60
N LYS A 107 -25.66 4.78 15.18
CA LYS A 107 -27.02 4.25 15.03
C LYS A 107 -27.05 3.28 13.86
N MET A 108 -27.57 2.07 14.10
CA MET A 108 -27.79 1.07 13.04
C MET A 108 -28.68 1.60 11.91
N LYS A 109 -29.63 2.47 12.25
CA LYS A 109 -30.57 3.10 11.30
C LYS A 109 -30.06 4.42 10.70
N TRP A 110 -28.80 4.82 10.93
CA TRP A 110 -28.24 6.03 10.32
C TRP A 110 -28.37 5.98 8.79
N ARG A 111 -28.72 7.13 8.20
CA ARG A 111 -28.87 7.31 6.76
C ARG A 111 -28.03 8.51 6.29
N PRO A 112 -27.53 8.48 5.06
CA PRO A 112 -26.88 9.62 4.42
C PRO A 112 -27.72 10.89 4.40
N GLY A 113 -27.06 12.05 4.40
CA GLY A 113 -27.70 13.38 4.35
C GLY A 113 -28.68 13.53 3.19
N TRP A 114 -28.28 13.17 1.97
CA TRP A 114 -29.15 13.26 0.79
C TRP A 114 -30.43 12.42 0.91
N VAL A 115 -30.40 11.32 1.67
CA VAL A 115 -31.58 10.47 1.91
C VAL A 115 -32.50 11.12 2.94
N THR A 116 -31.96 11.70 4.01
CA THR A 116 -32.76 12.39 5.04
C THR A 116 -33.34 13.71 4.55
N GLU A 117 -32.63 14.38 3.64
CA GLU A 117 -33.05 15.66 3.03
C GLU A 117 -33.96 15.47 1.80
N GLY A 118 -34.13 14.24 1.30
CA GLY A 118 -34.86 13.99 0.05
C GLY A 118 -34.18 14.61 -1.18
N ARG A 119 -32.86 14.78 -1.14
CA ARG A 119 -32.06 15.48 -2.16
C ARG A 119 -31.43 14.50 -3.16
N VAL A 120 -31.21 14.96 -4.38
CA VAL A 120 -30.37 14.23 -5.35
C VAL A 120 -28.89 14.39 -4.96
N PRO A 121 -28.13 13.31 -4.79
CA PRO A 121 -26.72 13.39 -4.45
C PRO A 121 -25.89 13.92 -5.63
N LYS A 122 -24.75 14.51 -5.30
CA LYS A 122 -23.80 15.13 -6.24
C LYS A 122 -22.94 14.12 -6.99
N PHE A 123 -22.81 12.89 -6.51
CA PHE A 123 -22.09 11.83 -7.22
C PHE A 123 -22.93 11.29 -8.38
N ARG A 124 -22.30 10.97 -9.53
CA ARG A 124 -23.01 10.24 -10.61
C ARG A 124 -22.83 8.73 -10.41
N LEU A 125 -23.87 7.96 -10.67
CA LEU A 125 -23.81 6.50 -10.72
C LEU A 125 -22.82 6.00 -11.78
N ASP A 126 -22.75 6.72 -12.92
CA ASP A 126 -21.93 6.40 -14.09
C ASP A 126 -20.57 7.13 -14.09
N SER A 127 -20.19 7.76 -12.97
CA SER A 127 -18.91 8.47 -12.90
C SER A 127 -17.77 7.47 -13.10
N LYS A 128 -17.08 7.56 -14.25
CA LYS A 128 -15.71 7.04 -14.35
C LYS A 128 -14.92 7.76 -13.26
N PRO A 129 -14.20 7.06 -12.36
CA PRO A 129 -13.29 7.75 -11.45
C PRO A 129 -12.32 8.55 -12.33
N GLY A 130 -12.38 9.88 -12.24
CA GLY A 130 -11.50 10.74 -13.00
C GLY A 130 -10.06 10.44 -12.58
N ILE A 131 -9.21 10.10 -13.55
CA ILE A 131 -7.77 9.97 -13.33
C ILE A 131 -7.20 11.38 -13.24
N GLN A 132 -7.30 11.99 -12.07
CA GLN A 132 -6.45 13.13 -11.72
C GLN A 132 -5.17 12.59 -11.09
N HIS A 133 -4.03 13.17 -11.45
CA HIS A 133 -2.72 12.81 -10.90
C HIS A 133 -2.65 13.24 -9.44
N PHE A 134 -2.85 12.30 -8.53
CA PHE A 134 -2.73 12.51 -7.09
C PHE A 134 -1.55 11.74 -6.52
N TYR A 135 -0.99 12.24 -5.41
CA TYR A 135 0.01 11.49 -4.64
C TYR A 135 -0.72 10.39 -3.85
N PRO A 136 -0.45 9.10 -4.09
CA PRO A 136 -0.98 8.04 -3.26
C PRO A 136 -0.27 8.09 -1.90
N LEU A 137 -0.79 8.90 -0.97
CA LEU A 137 -0.26 8.95 0.38
C LEU A 137 -0.41 7.59 1.07
N TRP A 138 -1.52 6.91 0.84
CA TRP A 138 -1.76 5.57 1.35
C TRP A 138 -1.76 4.55 0.23
N ASN A 139 -1.56 3.29 0.63
CA ASN A 139 -1.58 2.17 -0.28
C ASN A 139 -2.96 2.04 -0.95
N THR A 140 -2.97 1.63 -2.22
CA THR A 140 -4.22 1.44 -2.97
C THR A 140 -4.38 0.03 -3.53
N THR A 141 -3.39 -0.83 -3.29
CA THR A 141 -3.29 -2.18 -3.86
C THR A 141 -3.16 -3.20 -2.74
N PRO A 142 -3.63 -4.45 -2.90
CA PRO A 142 -3.39 -5.50 -1.93
C PRO A 142 -1.91 -5.68 -1.61
N ILE A 143 -1.59 -5.92 -0.33
CA ILE A 143 -0.25 -6.22 0.15
C ILE A 143 -0.12 -7.74 0.21
N PHE A 144 0.88 -8.29 -0.47
CA PHE A 144 1.11 -9.74 -0.52
C PHE A 144 2.59 -10.08 -0.44
N ASP A 145 2.93 -11.36 -0.38
CA ASP A 145 4.32 -11.80 -0.33
C ASP A 145 4.87 -12.01 -1.76
N CYS A 146 5.86 -11.20 -2.17
CA CYS A 146 6.53 -11.34 -3.46
C CYS A 146 7.52 -12.52 -3.53
N LEU A 147 7.83 -13.19 -2.40
CA LEU A 147 8.71 -14.35 -2.39
C LEU A 147 8.02 -15.60 -2.95
N GLY A 148 6.70 -15.70 -2.78
CA GLY A 148 5.91 -16.84 -3.23
C GLY A 148 6.22 -18.12 -2.45
N LEU A 149 6.49 -18.02 -1.13
CA LEU A 149 6.96 -19.14 -0.30
C LEU A 149 5.99 -20.33 -0.17
N ALA A 150 4.72 -20.15 -0.52
CA ALA A 150 3.80 -21.26 -0.71
C ALA A 150 4.28 -22.25 -1.79
N SER A 151 5.22 -21.85 -2.66
CA SER A 151 5.87 -22.68 -3.68
C SER A 151 7.16 -23.40 -3.22
N LYS A 152 7.48 -23.40 -1.92
CA LYS A 152 8.64 -24.10 -1.31
C LYS A 152 9.99 -23.53 -1.76
N LEU A 153 10.49 -22.49 -1.08
CA LEU A 153 11.96 -22.37 -0.97
C LEU A 153 12.46 -23.66 -0.33
N SER A 154 13.31 -24.37 -1.04
CA SER A 154 13.99 -25.57 -0.56
C SER A 154 15.03 -25.18 0.51
N SER A 155 15.48 -26.13 1.33
CA SER A 155 16.59 -25.90 2.26
C SER A 155 17.85 -25.37 1.55
N SER A 156 18.02 -25.68 0.26
CA SER A 156 19.10 -25.16 -0.60
C SER A 156 18.97 -23.68 -0.97
N ASP A 157 17.81 -23.05 -0.82
CA ASP A 157 17.64 -21.62 -1.12
C ASP A 157 18.01 -20.68 0.05
N SER A 158 18.27 -21.25 1.24
CA SER A 158 18.59 -20.49 2.46
C SER A 158 19.85 -19.62 2.36
N GLN A 159 20.76 -19.95 1.45
CA GLN A 159 22.04 -19.26 1.23
C GLN A 159 22.08 -18.43 -0.06
N ARG A 160 20.98 -18.37 -0.83
CA ARG A 160 20.99 -17.71 -2.14
C ARG A 160 21.04 -16.19 -2.02
N HIS A 161 21.67 -15.56 -3.01
CA HIS A 161 21.58 -14.12 -3.23
C HIS A 161 20.30 -13.84 -4.01
N LEU A 162 19.30 -13.26 -3.34
CA LEU A 162 18.02 -12.90 -3.95
C LEU A 162 18.01 -11.42 -4.35
N LYS A 163 17.45 -11.12 -5.52
CA LYS A 163 17.29 -9.77 -6.04
C LYS A 163 15.85 -9.48 -6.42
N PHE A 164 15.29 -8.43 -5.82
CA PHE A 164 13.90 -8.00 -6.05
C PHE A 164 13.86 -6.62 -6.68
N CYS A 165 12.93 -6.43 -7.63
CA CYS A 165 12.70 -5.13 -8.26
C CYS A 165 11.26 -4.67 -8.06
N PHE A 166 11.10 -3.46 -7.55
CA PHE A 166 9.85 -2.71 -7.51
C PHE A 166 10.03 -1.47 -8.40
N PRO A 167 9.88 -1.60 -9.74
CA PRO A 167 10.23 -0.55 -10.71
C PRO A 167 9.30 0.69 -10.66
N ALA A 168 8.13 0.56 -10.04
CA ALA A 168 7.18 1.65 -9.82
C ALA A 168 6.48 1.44 -8.48
N THR A 169 7.28 1.47 -7.42
CA THR A 169 6.92 1.03 -6.07
C THR A 169 5.51 1.46 -5.66
N GLY A 170 4.60 0.48 -5.50
CA GLY A 170 3.23 0.64 -5.02
C GLY A 170 3.09 0.84 -3.50
N GLY A 171 4.19 0.94 -2.76
CA GLY A 171 4.21 1.36 -1.35
C GLY A 171 5.18 0.57 -0.49
N LEU A 172 5.64 1.20 0.59
CA LEU A 172 6.48 0.61 1.64
C LEU A 172 5.93 -0.70 2.25
N PRO A 173 4.60 -0.88 2.42
CA PRO A 173 4.07 -2.13 2.97
C PRO A 173 4.42 -3.39 2.18
N GLN A 174 4.55 -3.28 0.86
CA GLN A 174 4.89 -4.43 0.00
C GLN A 174 6.32 -4.93 0.25
N LEU A 175 7.28 -4.01 0.39
CA LEU A 175 8.64 -4.30 0.82
C LEU A 175 8.64 -4.98 2.21
N ILE A 176 7.95 -4.35 3.17
CA ILE A 176 7.89 -4.82 4.55
C ILE A 176 7.34 -6.24 4.59
N LYS A 177 6.23 -6.51 3.88
CA LYS A 177 5.63 -7.84 3.83
C LYS A 177 6.56 -8.87 3.22
N THR A 178 7.25 -8.54 2.14
CA THR A 178 8.19 -9.44 1.45
C THR A 178 9.33 -9.83 2.39
N VAL A 179 10.00 -8.86 3.03
CA VAL A 179 11.11 -9.15 3.96
C VAL A 179 10.61 -9.87 5.23
N ASN A 180 9.45 -9.47 5.77
CA ASN A 180 8.85 -10.15 6.92
C ASN A 180 8.49 -11.60 6.64
N SER A 181 8.33 -11.98 5.38
CA SER A 181 7.97 -13.33 4.96
C SER A 181 9.20 -14.24 4.76
N LEU A 182 10.43 -13.70 4.66
CA LEU A 182 11.64 -14.52 4.54
C LEU A 182 11.71 -15.64 5.61
N PRO A 183 12.15 -16.86 5.29
CA PRO A 183 12.32 -17.93 6.29
C PRO A 183 13.24 -17.50 7.42
N GLN A 184 13.07 -18.02 8.64
CA GLN A 184 13.93 -17.67 9.77
C GLN A 184 15.37 -18.15 9.58
N GLU A 185 15.54 -19.23 8.81
CA GLU A 185 16.79 -19.87 8.45
C GLU A 185 17.45 -19.23 7.22
N PHE A 186 16.95 -18.09 6.75
CA PHE A 186 17.58 -17.38 5.63
C PHE A 186 18.90 -16.74 6.10
N HIS A 187 20.00 -17.15 5.48
CA HIS A 187 21.35 -16.66 5.75
C HIS A 187 22.01 -16.03 4.51
N GLY A 188 21.32 -16.04 3.37
CA GLY A 188 21.75 -15.40 2.14
C GLY A 188 21.68 -13.87 2.19
N GLN A 189 21.96 -13.26 1.04
CA GLN A 189 21.86 -11.82 0.83
C GLN A 189 20.61 -11.48 0.03
N CYS A 190 19.98 -10.34 0.33
CA CYS A 190 18.82 -9.84 -0.39
C CYS A 190 19.08 -8.40 -0.86
N ASP A 191 19.13 -8.17 -2.18
CA ASP A 191 19.22 -6.81 -2.74
C ASP A 191 17.86 -6.40 -3.33
N ILE A 192 17.31 -5.30 -2.84
CA ILE A 192 15.99 -4.83 -3.23
C ILE A 192 16.09 -3.47 -3.89
N LEU A 193 15.64 -3.35 -5.13
CA LEU A 193 15.51 -2.08 -5.84
C LEU A 193 14.09 -1.52 -5.69
N LEU A 194 13.98 -0.33 -5.09
CA LEU A 194 12.78 0.49 -5.07
C LEU A 194 12.96 1.67 -6.02
N ASN A 195 12.07 1.79 -7.00
CA ASN A 195 12.05 2.91 -7.92
C ASN A 195 10.69 3.60 -7.97
N HIS A 196 10.69 4.93 -8.05
CA HIS A 196 9.49 5.67 -8.38
C HIS A 196 9.84 6.96 -9.13
N VAL A 197 9.08 7.30 -10.17
CA VAL A 197 9.32 8.52 -10.96
C VAL A 197 9.03 9.78 -10.16
N ASP A 198 8.01 9.75 -9.30
CA ASP A 198 7.67 10.85 -8.40
C ASP A 198 8.66 10.93 -7.23
N SER A 199 9.37 12.06 -7.16
CA SER A 199 10.41 12.26 -6.16
C SER A 199 9.84 12.43 -4.74
N VAL A 200 8.62 12.92 -4.57
CA VAL A 200 8.00 13.03 -3.24
C VAL A 200 7.72 11.63 -2.68
N VAL A 201 7.20 10.73 -3.52
CA VAL A 201 6.87 9.36 -3.09
C VAL A 201 8.11 8.59 -2.66
N ILE A 202 9.16 8.56 -3.47
CA ILE A 202 10.37 7.78 -3.16
C ILE A 202 11.15 8.35 -1.96
N ASN A 203 11.25 9.67 -1.84
CA ASN A 203 11.97 10.30 -0.72
C ASN A 203 11.21 10.15 0.60
N ARG A 204 9.87 10.17 0.57
CA ARG A 204 9.07 9.83 1.75
C ARG A 204 9.36 8.41 2.23
N GLN A 205 9.44 7.45 1.32
CA GLN A 205 9.78 6.06 1.64
C GLN A 205 11.21 5.94 2.22
N LEU A 206 12.19 6.62 1.61
CA LEU A 206 13.56 6.67 2.09
C LEU A 206 13.66 7.23 3.51
N ILE A 207 13.01 8.37 3.80
CA ILE A 207 13.05 9.00 5.13
C ILE A 207 12.42 8.08 6.18
N ILE A 208 11.28 7.45 5.87
CA ILE A 208 10.61 6.54 6.80
C ILE A 208 11.48 5.31 7.12
N LEU A 209 12.11 4.69 6.10
CA LEU A 209 13.01 3.56 6.35
C LEU A 209 14.29 3.97 7.05
N TYR A 210 14.91 5.08 6.66
CA TYR A 210 16.12 5.58 7.32
C TYR A 210 15.87 5.81 8.81
N LEU A 211 14.73 6.43 9.14
CA LEU A 211 14.30 6.64 10.52
C LEU A 211 14.08 5.33 11.28
N LEU A 212 13.36 4.38 10.68
CA LEU A 212 13.08 3.08 11.29
C LEU A 212 14.37 2.29 11.56
N LEU A 213 15.32 2.37 10.64
CA LEU A 213 16.52 1.54 10.58
C LEU A 213 17.79 2.22 11.11
N ARG A 214 17.69 3.42 11.67
CA ARG A 214 18.83 4.11 12.26
C ARG A 214 19.30 3.36 13.52
N SER A 215 20.59 3.06 13.59
CA SER A 215 21.23 2.42 14.74
C SER A 215 21.18 3.28 16.00
N GLY A 216 21.24 2.63 17.17
CA GLY A 216 21.27 3.31 18.48
C GLY A 216 19.92 3.81 19.01
N ARG A 217 18.80 3.45 18.37
CA ARG A 217 17.44 3.81 18.80
C ARG A 217 16.63 2.58 19.13
N ASP A 218 15.68 2.69 20.05
CA ASP A 218 14.75 1.60 20.33
C ASP A 218 13.89 1.27 19.09
N ILE A 219 13.64 -0.02 18.87
CA ILE A 219 12.90 -0.49 17.70
C ILE A 219 11.42 -0.14 17.83
N ASP A 220 10.84 -0.27 19.01
CA ASP A 220 9.42 -0.05 19.21
C ASP A 220 9.06 1.44 19.14
N GLU A 221 9.91 2.33 19.68
CA GLU A 221 9.82 3.78 19.47
C GLU A 221 9.89 4.13 17.98
N SER A 222 10.85 3.55 17.26
CA SER A 222 11.06 3.84 15.84
C SER A 222 9.92 3.30 14.97
N ALA A 223 9.38 2.12 15.29
CA ALA A 223 8.24 1.51 14.61
C ALA A 223 6.94 2.29 14.84
N GLU A 224 6.74 2.81 16.05
CA GLU A 224 5.59 3.66 16.36
C GLU A 224 5.66 5.01 15.63
N LEU A 225 6.82 5.67 15.63
CA LEU A 225 7.01 6.89 14.84
C LEU A 225 6.83 6.63 13.33
N ALA A 226 7.42 5.56 12.80
CA ALA A 226 7.24 5.18 11.40
C ALA A 226 5.76 4.95 11.05
N THR A 227 4.96 4.38 11.97
CA THR A 227 3.50 4.24 11.82
C THR A 227 2.82 5.60 11.65
N HIS A 228 3.19 6.59 12.49
CA HIS A 228 2.67 7.95 12.36
C HIS A 228 3.15 8.65 11.08
N LEU A 229 4.41 8.48 10.69
CA LEU A 229 4.94 9.06 9.46
C LEU A 229 4.25 8.51 8.21
N MET A 230 3.82 7.25 8.22
CA MET A 230 3.09 6.63 7.13
C MET A 230 1.62 7.09 7.05
N TYR A 231 0.94 7.25 8.19
CA TYR A 231 -0.53 7.37 8.20
C TYR A 231 -1.08 8.64 8.82
N SER A 232 -0.35 9.31 9.70
CA SER A 232 -0.82 10.50 10.43
C SER A 232 -0.39 11.79 9.72
N ALA A 233 -1.35 12.71 9.54
CA ALA A 233 -1.12 14.06 9.05
C ALA A 233 -0.41 14.94 10.10
N PHE A 234 -0.55 14.63 11.39
CA PHE A 234 0.07 15.41 12.47
C PHE A 234 0.93 14.51 13.35
N LEU A 235 1.95 15.10 13.95
CA LEU A 235 2.95 14.49 14.81
C LEU A 235 3.02 15.25 16.14
N THR A 236 3.59 14.61 17.17
CA THR A 236 4.00 15.30 18.39
C THR A 236 5.27 16.13 18.14
N PRO A 237 5.58 17.15 18.95
CA PRO A 237 6.79 17.95 18.79
C PRO A 237 8.11 17.14 18.76
N PRO A 238 8.33 16.14 19.65
CA PRO A 238 9.53 15.30 19.59
C PRO A 238 9.65 14.55 18.26
N CYS A 239 8.54 13.98 17.78
CA CYS A 239 8.47 13.25 16.51
C CYS A 239 8.79 14.15 15.30
N ALA A 240 8.26 15.38 15.29
CA ALA A 240 8.52 16.35 14.22
C ALA A 240 9.98 16.85 14.22
N GLY A 241 10.55 17.09 15.41
CA GLY A 241 11.97 17.43 15.56
C GLY A 241 12.87 16.32 15.04
N TYR A 242 12.58 15.06 15.41
CA TYR A 242 13.34 13.91 14.95
C TYR A 242 13.25 13.69 13.43
N LEU A 243 12.07 13.90 12.84
CA LEU A 243 11.90 13.89 11.37
C LEU A 243 12.79 14.94 10.68
N ALA A 244 12.87 16.15 11.24
CA ALA A 244 13.70 17.21 10.70
C ALA A 244 15.20 16.84 10.76
N ASP A 245 15.64 16.22 11.84
CA ASP A 245 17.01 15.72 12.00
C ASP A 245 17.35 14.64 10.99
N CYS A 246 16.50 13.60 10.85
CA CYS A 246 16.69 12.56 9.84
C CYS A 246 16.74 13.13 8.42
N THR A 247 15.91 14.13 8.12
CA THR A 247 15.93 14.81 6.82
C THR A 247 17.26 15.54 6.60
N ARG A 248 17.72 16.30 7.59
CA ARG A 248 19.00 17.01 7.53
C ARG A 248 20.18 16.03 7.40
N ASP A 249 20.12 14.89 8.07
CA ASP A 249 21.11 13.84 7.91
C ASP A 249 21.14 13.36 6.46
N ILE A 250 19.99 13.05 5.85
CA ILE A 250 19.94 12.56 4.47
C ILE A 250 20.44 13.65 3.48
N TYR A 251 19.89 14.86 3.53
CA TYR A 251 20.05 15.87 2.46
C TYR A 251 20.93 17.07 2.80
N GLY A 252 21.39 17.25 4.04
CA GLY A 252 22.00 18.49 4.52
C GLY A 252 23.32 18.90 3.86
N ILE A 253 24.06 17.94 3.28
CA ILE A 253 25.28 18.21 2.50
C ILE A 253 24.95 18.66 1.07
N GLY A 254 23.76 18.30 0.57
CA GLY A 254 23.36 18.52 -0.81
C GLY A 254 24.24 17.80 -1.85
N PRO A 255 23.91 17.91 -3.14
CA PRO A 255 24.79 17.56 -4.25
C PRO A 255 25.86 18.65 -4.43
N ARG A 256 27.04 18.30 -4.97
CA ARG A 256 28.07 19.31 -5.29
C ARG A 256 27.62 20.14 -6.50
N GLU A 257 28.21 21.33 -6.63
CA GLU A 257 28.01 22.16 -7.81
C GLU A 257 28.45 21.39 -9.07
N GLY A 258 27.56 21.27 -10.05
CA GLY A 258 27.75 20.47 -11.26
C GLY A 258 27.30 19.01 -11.18
N ASP A 259 26.98 18.47 -10.00
CA ASP A 259 26.46 17.11 -9.86
C ASP A 259 25.04 17.01 -10.44
N MET A 260 24.86 16.09 -11.40
CA MET A 260 23.55 15.81 -12.00
C MET A 260 22.72 14.80 -11.17
N SER A 261 23.36 14.07 -10.27
CA SER A 261 22.73 13.07 -9.41
C SER A 261 23.14 13.23 -7.95
N PHE A 262 22.18 13.03 -7.06
CA PHE A 262 22.39 12.87 -5.63
C PHE A 262 22.56 11.39 -5.29
N TYR A 263 23.67 11.06 -4.63
CA TYR A 263 23.92 9.71 -4.13
C TYR A 263 24.29 9.72 -2.65
N SER A 264 23.84 8.70 -1.93
CA SER A 264 24.21 8.53 -0.52
C SER A 264 24.09 7.06 -0.11
N THR A 265 24.79 6.71 0.97
CA THR A 265 24.75 5.39 1.57
C THR A 265 24.58 5.56 3.08
N PHE A 266 23.68 4.78 3.66
CA PHE A 266 23.36 4.81 5.07
C PHE A 266 23.46 3.40 5.63
N GLU A 267 24.10 3.28 6.78
CA GLU A 267 24.09 2.04 7.55
C GLU A 267 22.68 1.75 8.07
N SER A 268 22.31 0.47 8.11
CA SER A 268 21.08 0.01 8.75
C SER A 268 21.38 -0.51 10.17
N ARG A 269 20.36 -1.10 10.83
CA ARG A 269 20.52 -1.73 12.15
C ARG A 269 21.38 -3.00 12.13
N GLY A 270 21.53 -3.63 10.96
CA GLY A 270 22.30 -4.86 10.76
C GLY A 270 23.41 -4.69 9.71
N SER A 271 23.81 -5.79 9.07
CA SER A 271 24.88 -5.79 8.06
C SER A 271 24.48 -5.17 6.72
N GLY A 272 23.18 -5.07 6.45
CA GLY A 272 22.64 -4.47 5.23
C GLY A 272 22.72 -2.95 5.20
N LYS A 273 22.54 -2.36 4.02
CA LYS A 273 22.67 -0.91 3.80
C LYS A 273 21.52 -0.32 3.00
N LEU A 274 21.28 0.98 3.20
CA LEU A 274 20.40 1.79 2.37
C LEU A 274 21.22 2.60 1.39
N TYR A 275 20.87 2.52 0.11
CA TYR A 275 21.50 3.27 -0.97
C TYR A 275 20.46 4.17 -1.61
N THR A 276 20.84 5.39 -1.98
CA THR A 276 19.97 6.29 -2.75
C THR A 276 20.72 6.82 -3.94
N ILE A 277 20.09 6.80 -5.12
CA ILE A 277 20.58 7.38 -6.37
C ILE A 277 19.41 8.12 -7.03
N GLN A 278 19.47 9.44 -7.03
CA GLN A 278 18.36 10.29 -7.49
C GLN A 278 18.89 11.43 -8.34
N THR A 279 18.01 12.09 -9.08
CA THR A 279 18.39 13.33 -9.76
C THR A 279 18.57 14.48 -8.75
N THR A 280 19.50 15.39 -9.01
CA THR A 280 19.71 16.59 -8.17
C THR A 280 18.44 17.46 -8.09
N THR A 281 17.64 17.48 -9.16
CA THR A 281 16.33 18.15 -9.18
C THR A 281 15.27 17.38 -8.39
N GLY A 282 15.32 16.05 -8.38
CA GLY A 282 14.39 15.18 -7.66
C GLY A 282 14.34 15.45 -6.16
N ILE A 283 15.50 15.74 -5.54
CA ILE A 283 15.57 15.95 -4.08
C ILE A 283 15.14 17.36 -3.63
N LYS A 284 15.04 18.34 -4.54
CA LYS A 284 14.73 19.74 -4.17
C LYS A 284 13.39 19.87 -3.45
N LYS A 285 12.34 19.31 -4.05
CA LYS A 285 10.97 19.39 -3.50
C LYS A 285 10.83 18.72 -2.13
N PRO A 286 11.32 17.49 -1.90
CA PRO A 286 11.37 16.89 -0.56
C PRO A 286 12.10 17.76 0.48
N VAL A 287 13.23 18.36 0.11
CA VAL A 287 13.98 19.26 1.01
C VAL A 287 13.16 20.51 1.35
N GLU A 288 12.56 21.17 0.36
CA GLU A 288 11.69 22.33 0.57
C GLU A 288 10.46 21.99 1.44
N MET A 289 9.89 20.80 1.28
CA MET A 289 8.79 20.32 2.12
C MET A 289 9.23 20.19 3.58
N ALA A 290 10.40 19.58 3.80
CA ALA A 290 10.91 19.34 5.15
C ALA A 290 11.39 20.61 5.87
N THR A 291 11.92 21.60 5.15
CA THR A 291 12.38 22.89 5.71
C THR A 291 11.28 23.95 5.78
N SER A 292 10.06 23.62 5.36
CA SER A 292 8.93 24.55 5.37
C SER A 292 8.53 25.01 6.78
N THR A 293 8.03 26.26 6.86
CA THR A 293 7.77 26.95 8.14
C THR A 293 6.29 27.17 8.43
N TYR A 294 5.36 26.67 7.59
CA TYR A 294 3.92 26.82 7.88
C TYR A 294 3.54 26.09 9.17
N GLY A 295 2.67 26.73 9.96
CA GLY A 295 2.19 26.20 11.23
C GLY A 295 0.96 25.29 11.10
N LEU A 296 0.54 24.75 12.26
CA LEU A 296 -0.59 23.83 12.39
C LEU A 296 -1.88 24.36 11.77
N THR A 297 -2.23 25.63 12.01
CA THR A 297 -3.51 26.22 11.55
C THR A 297 -3.68 26.11 10.03
N LYS A 298 -2.60 26.39 9.27
CA LYS A 298 -2.62 26.31 7.81
C LYS A 298 -2.77 24.85 7.35
N ALA A 299 -1.95 23.96 7.88
CA ALA A 299 -1.96 22.55 7.53
C ALA A 299 -3.31 21.89 7.87
N ARG A 300 -3.84 22.14 9.07
CA ARG A 300 -5.14 21.62 9.52
C ARG A 300 -6.28 22.14 8.67
N ARG A 301 -6.28 23.42 8.30
CA ARG A 301 -7.26 23.96 7.35
C ARG A 301 -7.18 23.24 6.01
N SER A 302 -6.00 23.12 5.41
CA SER A 302 -5.85 22.46 4.11
C SER A 302 -6.28 20.98 4.15
N PHE A 303 -5.90 20.25 5.21
CA PHE A 303 -6.31 18.87 5.42
C PHE A 303 -7.84 18.74 5.56
N HIS A 304 -8.44 19.60 6.39
CA HIS A 304 -9.87 19.61 6.61
C HIS A 304 -10.64 20.00 5.34
N ASP A 305 -10.20 21.03 4.62
CA ASP A 305 -10.84 21.48 3.38
C ASP A 305 -10.79 20.39 2.32
N ALA A 306 -9.69 19.64 2.23
CA ALA A 306 -9.59 18.51 1.30
C ALA A 306 -10.58 17.38 1.66
N LEU A 307 -10.59 16.91 2.92
CA LEU A 307 -11.43 15.77 3.32
C LEU A 307 -12.91 16.13 3.49
N PHE A 308 -13.19 17.30 4.05
CA PHE A 308 -14.54 17.73 4.43
C PHE A 308 -15.21 18.67 3.43
N HIS A 309 -14.62 18.88 2.25
CA HIS A 309 -15.19 19.76 1.23
C HIS A 309 -16.69 19.49 0.99
N PRO A 310 -17.57 20.50 0.95
CA PRO A 310 -19.01 20.31 0.78
C PRO A 310 -19.45 19.62 -0.52
N SER A 311 -18.58 19.55 -1.53
CA SER A 311 -18.84 18.78 -2.76
C SER A 311 -18.67 17.27 -2.57
N LEU A 312 -17.96 16.84 -1.52
CA LEU A 312 -17.60 15.44 -1.27
C LEU A 312 -18.50 14.76 -0.24
N ILE A 313 -19.41 15.50 0.41
CA ILE A 313 -20.27 14.98 1.49
C ILE A 313 -21.03 13.71 1.05
N ASP A 314 -21.65 13.72 -0.13
CA ASP A 314 -22.40 12.57 -0.63
C ASP A 314 -21.47 11.38 -0.94
N GLY A 315 -20.24 11.65 -1.38
CA GLY A 315 -19.22 10.62 -1.59
C GLY A 315 -18.80 9.96 -0.26
N ARG A 316 -18.55 10.77 0.78
CA ARG A 316 -18.22 10.27 2.12
C ARG A 316 -19.34 9.47 2.73
N ASP A 317 -20.56 10.00 2.68
CA ASP A 317 -21.74 9.34 3.23
C ASP A 317 -22.04 8.03 2.47
N ARG A 318 -21.79 7.98 1.16
CA ARG A 318 -21.83 6.74 0.37
C ARG A 318 -20.77 5.73 0.81
N PHE A 319 -19.62 6.17 1.29
CA PHE A 319 -18.65 5.28 1.91
C PHE A 319 -19.14 4.79 3.27
N LEU A 320 -19.54 5.69 4.18
CA LEU A 320 -19.95 5.38 5.55
C LEU A 320 -21.18 4.46 5.61
N MET A 321 -22.15 4.60 4.71
CA MET A 321 -23.35 3.74 4.67
C MET A 321 -23.05 2.24 4.48
N LYS A 322 -21.87 1.92 3.93
CA LYS A 322 -21.41 0.53 3.72
C LYS A 322 -20.84 -0.07 5.00
N LEU A 323 -20.31 0.76 5.89
CA LEU A 323 -19.63 0.36 7.12
C LEU A 323 -20.60 -0.05 8.24
N ARG A 324 -20.11 -0.90 9.15
CA ARG A 324 -20.74 -1.15 10.45
C ARG A 324 -20.64 0.10 11.33
N PRO A 325 -21.58 0.32 12.26
CA PRO A 325 -21.63 1.57 13.02
C PRO A 325 -20.35 1.96 13.79
N PRO A 326 -19.65 1.06 14.52
CA PRO A 326 -18.41 1.46 15.19
C PRO A 326 -17.31 1.86 14.20
N HIS A 327 -17.18 1.15 13.07
CA HIS A 327 -16.18 1.47 12.05
C HIS A 327 -16.41 2.82 11.37
N ARG A 328 -17.68 3.26 11.22
CA ARG A 328 -17.98 4.63 10.76
C ARG A 328 -17.33 5.65 11.67
N LEU A 329 -17.54 5.48 12.98
CA LEU A 329 -17.05 6.44 13.96
C LEU A 329 -15.52 6.42 14.07
N SER A 330 -14.88 5.25 14.09
CA SER A 330 -13.42 5.15 14.09
C SER A 330 -12.80 5.85 12.89
N LEU A 331 -13.36 5.64 11.70
CA LEU A 331 -12.86 6.28 10.49
C LEU A 331 -13.13 7.79 10.45
N THR A 332 -14.34 8.23 10.82
CA THR A 332 -14.67 9.65 10.89
C THR A 332 -13.75 10.37 11.86
N ARG A 333 -13.45 9.77 13.02
CA ARG A 333 -12.47 10.33 13.96
C ARG A 333 -11.09 10.49 13.31
N PHE A 334 -10.61 9.50 12.56
CA PHE A 334 -9.33 9.62 11.84
C PHE A 334 -9.34 10.77 10.83
N TRP A 335 -10.46 10.98 10.11
CA TRP A 335 -10.60 12.14 9.23
C TRP A 335 -10.62 13.45 10.00
N GLU A 336 -11.24 13.52 11.17
CA GLU A 336 -11.31 14.72 11.99
C GLU A 336 -9.96 15.08 12.62
N THR A 337 -9.26 14.09 13.18
CA THR A 337 -8.00 14.30 13.88
C THR A 337 -6.80 14.34 12.95
N GLY A 338 -6.86 13.59 11.85
CA GLY A 338 -5.72 13.31 10.97
C GLY A 338 -4.67 12.39 11.59
N VAL A 339 -4.99 11.66 12.66
CA VAL A 339 -4.03 10.82 13.41
C VAL A 339 -4.51 9.38 13.45
N LEU A 340 -3.68 8.45 12.97
CA LEU A 340 -3.92 7.02 13.13
C LEU A 340 -3.58 6.62 14.56
N ALA A 341 -4.59 6.33 15.37
CA ALA A 341 -4.44 6.01 16.78
C ALA A 341 -5.60 5.16 17.30
N PRO A 342 -5.38 4.37 18.38
CA PRO A 342 -6.46 3.74 19.13
C PRO A 342 -7.46 4.75 19.70
N PHE A 343 -8.72 4.35 19.82
CA PHE A 343 -9.80 5.24 20.22
C PHE A 343 -9.67 5.75 21.67
N PHE A 344 -8.92 5.07 22.54
CA PHE A 344 -8.67 5.57 23.89
C PHE A 344 -7.64 6.72 23.91
N LEU A 345 -6.81 6.86 22.87
CA LEU A 345 -5.69 7.80 22.88
C LEU A 345 -6.15 9.25 22.75
N ASN A 346 -5.53 10.16 23.50
CA ASN A 346 -5.71 11.59 23.30
C ASN A 346 -4.79 12.10 22.18
N THR A 347 -5.36 12.70 21.13
CA THR A 347 -4.59 13.18 19.98
C THR A 347 -4.25 14.67 20.03
N ASN A 348 -4.49 15.37 21.15
CA ASN A 348 -4.25 16.82 21.26
C ASN A 348 -2.76 17.21 21.20
N SER A 349 -1.87 16.30 21.60
CA SER A 349 -0.41 16.48 21.51
C SER A 349 0.11 16.42 20.07
N PHE A 350 -0.67 15.87 19.13
CA PHE A 350 -0.33 15.80 17.72
C PHE A 350 -0.63 17.14 17.04
N ASN A 351 0.25 18.10 17.29
CA ASN A 351 0.08 19.51 16.92
C ASN A 351 1.13 20.03 15.94
N GLN A 352 2.02 19.17 15.43
CA GLN A 352 2.98 19.51 14.38
C GLN A 352 2.57 18.89 13.05
N PRO A 353 2.61 19.62 11.92
CA PRO A 353 2.38 19.02 10.61
C PRO A 353 3.42 17.95 10.28
N ASN A 354 2.97 16.78 9.82
CA ASN A 354 3.85 15.78 9.23
C ASN A 354 4.33 16.31 7.87
N ARG A 355 5.58 16.80 7.80
CA ARG A 355 6.15 17.40 6.58
C ARG A 355 6.22 16.43 5.39
N LEU A 356 6.00 15.13 5.60
CA LEU A 356 5.92 14.14 4.52
C LEU A 356 4.54 14.11 3.82
N HIS A 357 3.51 14.72 4.40
CA HIS A 357 2.13 14.67 3.92
C HIS A 357 1.59 15.98 3.34
N PHE A 358 2.39 17.05 3.41
CA PHE A 358 2.00 18.39 2.97
C PHE A 358 3.05 18.98 2.04
N SER A 359 2.61 19.77 1.05
CA SER A 359 3.51 20.53 0.18
C SER A 359 4.37 21.52 0.97
N SER A 360 5.40 22.08 0.36
CA SER A 360 6.21 23.16 0.97
C SER A 360 5.37 24.40 1.32
N ARG A 361 4.17 24.52 0.74
CA ARG A 361 3.20 25.58 1.03
C ARG A 361 2.16 25.19 2.09
N GLY A 362 2.19 23.97 2.60
CA GLY A 362 1.23 23.48 3.60
C GLY A 362 -0.09 23.01 3.03
N GLU A 363 -0.09 22.61 1.77
CA GLU A 363 -1.26 22.00 1.12
C GLU A 363 -1.23 20.49 1.34
N TRP A 364 -2.36 19.90 1.71
CA TRP A 364 -2.49 18.45 1.87
C TRP A 364 -2.24 17.74 0.54
N LEU A 365 -1.34 16.74 0.55
CA LEU A 365 -0.97 16.00 -0.66
C LEU A 365 -1.89 14.83 -0.97
N GLY A 366 -2.66 14.36 0.01
CA GLY A 366 -3.52 13.18 -0.13
C GLY A 366 -4.81 13.48 -0.88
N HIS A 367 -5.38 12.44 -1.50
CA HIS A 367 -6.66 12.57 -2.18
C HIS A 367 -7.83 12.19 -1.25
N PRO A 368 -8.95 12.92 -1.27
CA PRO A 368 -10.09 12.59 -0.40
C PRO A 368 -10.72 11.22 -0.68
N THR A 369 -10.66 10.72 -1.92
CA THR A 369 -11.22 9.39 -2.26
C THR A 369 -10.30 8.23 -1.87
N THR A 370 -9.04 8.50 -1.50
CA THR A 370 -8.12 7.47 -1.00
C THR A 370 -8.04 7.47 0.52
N ALA A 371 -8.94 8.18 1.21
CA ALA A 371 -8.92 8.38 2.67
C ALA A 371 -9.31 7.19 3.54
N ASN A 372 -8.89 5.99 3.14
CA ASN A 372 -9.04 4.79 3.95
C ASN A 372 -7.66 4.17 4.22
N PRO A 373 -7.07 4.36 5.43
CA PRO A 373 -5.75 3.84 5.73
C PRO A 373 -5.70 2.30 5.81
N LEU A 374 -6.87 1.64 5.89
CA LEU A 374 -7.01 0.18 5.86
C LEU A 374 -6.79 -0.42 4.46
N GLN A 375 -6.74 0.42 3.41
CA GLN A 375 -6.69 -0.07 2.04
C GLN A 375 -5.42 -0.90 1.77
N GLY A 376 -5.63 -2.10 1.24
CA GLY A 376 -4.58 -3.06 0.88
C GLY A 376 -4.12 -3.97 2.02
N TRP A 377 -4.46 -3.69 3.28
CA TRP A 377 -4.12 -4.55 4.41
C TRP A 377 -5.04 -5.78 4.50
N ASP A 378 -4.51 -6.88 5.02
CA ASP A 378 -5.29 -8.06 5.38
C ASP A 378 -6.07 -7.78 6.68
N ILE A 379 -7.33 -7.35 6.52
CA ILE A 379 -8.19 -6.92 7.64
C ILE A 379 -8.36 -7.99 8.74
N PRO A 380 -8.51 -9.29 8.44
CA PRO A 380 -8.47 -10.33 9.47
C PRO A 380 -7.19 -10.33 10.30
N SER A 381 -6.03 -10.14 9.70
CA SER A 381 -4.75 -10.02 10.44
C SER A 381 -4.66 -8.72 11.23
N VAL A 382 -5.16 -7.61 10.69
CA VAL A 382 -5.27 -6.34 11.42
C VAL A 382 -6.10 -6.51 12.70
N GLN A 383 -7.28 -7.12 12.59
CA GLN A 383 -8.16 -7.39 13.74
C GLN A 383 -7.48 -8.31 14.75
N ARG A 384 -6.81 -9.38 14.29
CA ARG A 384 -6.09 -10.32 15.15
C ARG A 384 -4.98 -9.64 15.94
N THR A 385 -4.15 -8.82 15.28
CA THR A 385 -3.11 -8.04 15.98
C THR A 385 -3.74 -7.10 17.01
N GLY A 386 -4.82 -6.39 16.66
CA GLY A 386 -5.54 -5.54 17.60
C GLY A 386 -6.03 -6.29 18.84
N ILE A 387 -6.61 -7.48 18.66
CA ILE A 387 -7.05 -8.34 19.77
C ILE A 387 -5.87 -8.75 20.67
N CYS A 388 -4.72 -9.11 20.09
CA CYS A 388 -3.51 -9.44 20.85
C CYS A 388 -3.01 -8.27 21.70
N HIS A 389 -3.25 -7.03 21.26
CA HIS A 389 -2.95 -5.80 22.02
C HIS A 389 -4.11 -5.34 22.91
N GLY A 390 -5.12 -6.17 23.12
CA GLY A 390 -6.23 -5.89 24.04
C GLY A 390 -7.31 -4.96 23.48
N LEU A 391 -7.38 -4.72 22.17
CA LEU A 391 -8.46 -3.95 21.55
C LEU A 391 -9.66 -4.84 21.18
N ASP A 392 -10.80 -4.19 20.96
CA ASP A 392 -11.95 -4.80 20.27
C ASP A 392 -11.89 -4.45 18.77
N PRO A 393 -12.21 -5.36 17.84
CA PRO A 393 -12.25 -5.07 16.39
C PRO A 393 -13.15 -3.88 16.00
N SER A 394 -14.07 -3.48 16.86
CA SER A 394 -14.85 -2.24 16.72
C SER A 394 -13.95 -1.00 16.59
N ASP A 395 -12.81 -0.98 17.28
CA ASP A 395 -11.75 0.03 17.11
C ASP A 395 -10.78 -0.36 15.99
N ILE A 396 -11.31 -0.48 14.77
CA ILE A 396 -10.55 -1.00 13.62
C ILE A 396 -9.30 -0.17 13.29
N LEU A 397 -9.30 1.14 13.58
CA LEU A 397 -8.12 1.99 13.35
C LEU A 397 -7.09 1.89 14.48
N GLY A 398 -7.52 1.62 15.72
CA GLY A 398 -6.61 1.16 16.76
C GLY A 398 -5.97 -0.17 16.40
N CYS A 399 -6.75 -1.13 15.87
CA CYS A 399 -6.21 -2.39 15.37
C CYS A 399 -5.17 -2.16 14.28
N LEU A 400 -5.45 -1.26 13.32
CA LEU A 400 -4.50 -0.91 12.26
C LEU A 400 -3.21 -0.28 12.82
N PHE A 401 -3.32 0.63 13.79
CA PHE A 401 -2.15 1.24 14.44
C PHE A 401 -1.19 0.17 14.99
N PHE A 402 -1.70 -0.77 15.79
CA PHE A 402 -0.87 -1.83 16.36
C PHE A 402 -0.38 -2.82 15.29
N HIS A 403 -1.19 -3.11 14.27
CA HIS A 403 -0.78 -3.98 13.17
C HIS A 403 0.40 -3.40 12.38
N VAL A 404 0.30 -2.15 11.94
CA VAL A 404 1.37 -1.46 11.19
C VAL A 404 2.64 -1.38 12.04
N LYS A 405 2.50 -0.98 13.31
CA LYS A 405 3.63 -0.93 14.25
C LYS A 405 4.29 -2.30 14.40
N SER A 406 3.51 -3.37 14.56
CA SER A 406 4.02 -4.74 14.71
C SER A 406 4.78 -5.21 13.46
N GLU A 407 4.24 -4.94 12.26
CA GLU A 407 4.90 -5.28 11.00
C GLU A 407 6.20 -4.50 10.80
N LEU A 408 6.24 -3.21 11.14
CA LEU A 408 7.45 -2.38 11.08
C LEU A 408 8.50 -2.81 12.11
N GLY A 409 8.08 -3.11 13.34
CA GLY A 409 8.98 -3.60 14.39
C GLY A 409 9.55 -4.98 14.07
N LYS A 410 8.73 -5.87 13.49
CA LYS A 410 9.20 -7.16 12.95
C LYS A 410 10.24 -6.92 11.84
N PHE A 411 9.94 -6.04 10.89
CA PHE A 411 10.84 -5.71 9.78
C PHE A 411 12.18 -5.19 10.28
N ALA A 412 12.19 -4.22 11.19
CA ALA A 412 13.41 -3.67 11.76
C ALA A 412 14.28 -4.74 12.45
N ARG A 413 13.67 -5.68 13.19
CA ARG A 413 14.37 -6.83 13.78
C ARG A 413 14.94 -7.76 12.71
N ARG A 414 14.17 -8.08 11.66
CA ARG A 414 14.66 -8.93 10.57
C ARG A 414 15.87 -8.33 9.86
N LEU A 415 15.94 -7.01 9.71
CA LEU A 415 17.10 -6.34 9.12
C LEU A 415 18.34 -6.33 10.03
N GLN A 416 18.19 -6.62 11.32
CA GLN A 416 19.34 -6.89 12.20
C GLN A 416 19.92 -8.28 11.91
N ASP A 417 19.04 -9.25 11.69
CA ASP A 417 19.41 -10.66 11.51
C ASP A 417 19.86 -10.98 10.07
N PHE A 418 19.29 -10.27 9.08
CA PHE A 418 19.49 -10.56 7.66
C PHE A 418 20.32 -9.52 6.93
N CYS A 419 21.10 -9.98 5.94
CA CYS A 419 21.82 -9.12 5.02
C CYS A 419 20.88 -8.61 3.91
N VAL A 420 20.16 -7.52 4.19
CA VAL A 420 19.22 -6.89 3.24
C VAL A 420 19.73 -5.50 2.82
N ASN A 421 20.07 -5.34 1.54
CA ASN A 421 20.39 -4.06 0.94
C ASN A 421 19.19 -3.48 0.21
N ILE A 422 18.90 -2.20 0.44
CA ILE A 422 17.76 -1.52 -0.18
C ILE A 422 18.26 -0.32 -0.97
N TYR A 423 17.97 -0.32 -2.27
CA TYR A 423 18.38 0.69 -3.22
C TYR A 423 17.18 1.54 -3.62
N PHE A 424 17.26 2.83 -3.40
CA PHE A 424 16.26 3.82 -3.79
C PHE A 424 16.70 4.53 -5.06
N THR A 425 15.86 4.48 -6.10
CA THR A 425 16.09 5.24 -7.33
C THR A 425 14.89 6.09 -7.74
N GLN A 426 15.17 7.21 -8.40
CA GLN A 426 14.16 8.15 -8.88
C GLN A 426 14.28 8.33 -10.39
N PHE A 427 13.80 7.35 -11.16
CA PHE A 427 13.85 7.40 -12.63
C PHE A 427 12.53 6.94 -13.26
N ASP A 428 12.26 7.41 -14.48
CA ASP A 428 11.27 6.77 -15.34
C ASP A 428 11.71 5.32 -15.62
N VAL A 429 10.78 4.37 -15.55
CA VAL A 429 11.08 2.94 -15.70
C VAL A 429 11.77 2.62 -17.04
N ARG A 430 11.48 3.37 -18.10
CA ARG A 430 12.11 3.21 -19.42
C ARG A 430 13.60 3.55 -19.39
N ILE A 431 13.96 4.55 -18.59
CA ILE A 431 15.36 4.95 -18.40
C ILE A 431 16.04 3.97 -17.45
N LEU A 432 15.37 3.61 -16.34
CA LEU A 432 15.88 2.68 -15.35
C LEU A 432 16.25 1.32 -15.96
N SER A 433 15.33 0.74 -16.74
CA SER A 433 15.54 -0.55 -17.40
C SER A 433 16.78 -0.51 -18.30
N LYS A 434 16.87 0.49 -19.18
CA LYS A 434 18.04 0.68 -20.05
C LYS A 434 19.33 0.85 -19.26
N ALA A 435 19.29 1.61 -18.16
CA ALA A 435 20.46 1.85 -17.32
C ALA A 435 20.95 0.56 -16.64
N ILE A 436 20.04 -0.25 -16.10
CA ILE A 436 20.37 -1.54 -15.47
C ILE A 436 20.94 -2.51 -16.50
N CYS A 437 20.27 -2.67 -17.65
CA CYS A 437 20.73 -3.56 -18.71
C CYS A 437 22.08 -3.13 -19.30
N SER A 438 22.39 -1.82 -19.27
CA SER A 438 23.70 -1.29 -19.70
C SER A 438 24.77 -1.34 -18.60
N GLY A 439 24.47 -1.88 -17.42
CA GLY A 439 25.40 -1.97 -16.28
C GLY A 439 25.81 -0.61 -15.71
N LEU A 440 24.89 0.36 -15.69
CA LEU A 440 25.11 1.71 -15.15
C LEU A 440 24.82 1.82 -13.66
N LEU A 441 24.01 0.91 -13.12
CA LEU A 441 23.75 0.75 -11.69
C LEU A 441 24.59 -0.42 -11.18
N PRO A 442 25.72 -0.22 -10.49
CA PRO A 442 26.68 -1.30 -10.22
C PRO A 442 26.13 -2.52 -9.49
N ALA A 443 25.08 -2.36 -8.66
CA ALA A 443 24.45 -3.45 -7.92
C ALA A 443 23.55 -4.36 -8.79
N PHE A 444 23.11 -3.86 -9.96
CA PHE A 444 22.12 -4.51 -10.81
C PHE A 444 22.59 -4.55 -12.27
N GLY A 445 22.53 -5.74 -12.87
CA GLY A 445 22.85 -5.96 -14.29
C GLY A 445 21.64 -6.42 -15.09
N ALA A 446 21.86 -6.70 -16.38
CA ALA A 446 20.90 -7.46 -17.17
C ALA A 446 20.60 -8.82 -16.50
N SER A 447 19.36 -9.29 -16.66
CA SER A 447 18.90 -10.60 -16.17
C SER A 447 19.26 -10.94 -14.72
N CYS A 448 19.14 -9.98 -13.80
CA CYS A 448 19.59 -10.15 -12.42
C CYS A 448 18.47 -10.29 -11.38
N PHE A 449 17.23 -9.91 -11.69
CA PHE A 449 16.15 -9.94 -10.70
C PHE A 449 15.43 -11.28 -10.70
N ASP A 450 15.35 -11.92 -9.54
CA ASP A 450 14.58 -13.13 -9.34
C ASP A 450 13.08 -12.86 -9.39
N ARG A 451 12.64 -11.68 -8.93
CA ARG A 451 11.24 -11.26 -8.99
C ARG A 451 11.13 -9.78 -9.29
N ILE A 452 10.18 -9.44 -10.15
CA ILE A 452 9.85 -8.05 -10.48
C ILE A 452 8.36 -7.83 -10.19
N ASP A 453 8.03 -7.01 -9.20
CA ASP A 453 6.66 -6.56 -8.97
C ASP A 453 6.45 -5.21 -9.64
N ALA A 454 5.93 -5.26 -10.87
CA ALA A 454 5.65 -4.09 -11.70
C ALA A 454 4.48 -3.24 -11.17
N GLY A 455 3.74 -3.73 -10.17
CA GLY A 455 2.57 -3.04 -9.63
C GLY A 455 1.57 -2.67 -10.73
N GLY A 456 1.11 -1.42 -10.69
CA GLY A 456 0.12 -0.86 -11.63
C GLY A 456 0.72 -0.21 -12.89
N LEU A 457 1.98 -0.49 -13.25
CA LEU A 457 2.62 0.11 -14.44
C LEU A 457 1.80 -0.06 -15.72
N VAL A 458 1.14 -1.20 -15.86
CA VAL A 458 0.31 -1.54 -17.01
C VAL A 458 -0.86 -0.57 -17.23
N ASP A 459 -1.36 0.07 -16.18
CA ASP A 459 -2.46 1.02 -16.31
C ASP A 459 -2.01 2.33 -16.98
N ASN A 460 -0.69 2.62 -16.98
CA ASN A 460 -0.11 3.82 -17.58
C ASN A 460 0.63 3.54 -18.89
N LEU A 461 1.35 2.41 -18.99
CA LEU A 461 2.18 2.07 -20.15
C LEU A 461 1.53 1.04 -21.09
N GLY A 462 0.52 0.31 -20.62
CA GLY A 462 0.03 -0.90 -21.27
C GLY A 462 0.86 -2.13 -20.92
N VAL A 463 0.29 -3.31 -21.18
CA VAL A 463 0.87 -4.59 -20.77
C VAL A 463 2.11 -4.91 -21.62
N GLY A 464 2.02 -4.73 -22.94
CA GLY A 464 3.10 -5.08 -23.87
C GLY A 464 4.38 -4.26 -23.64
N GLU A 465 4.27 -2.94 -23.47
CA GLU A 465 5.42 -2.08 -23.17
C GLU A 465 6.03 -2.42 -21.80
N THR A 466 5.19 -2.67 -20.79
CA THR A 466 5.65 -3.04 -19.44
C THR A 466 6.49 -4.32 -19.48
N ILE A 467 6.00 -5.38 -20.15
CA ILE A 467 6.74 -6.65 -20.26
C ILE A 467 8.05 -6.44 -21.03
N SER A 468 8.00 -5.73 -22.16
CA SER A 468 9.19 -5.49 -23.00
C SER A 468 10.30 -4.74 -22.27
N LEU A 469 9.94 -3.85 -21.34
CA LEU A 469 10.90 -3.12 -20.51
C LEU A 469 11.48 -3.97 -19.38
N LEU A 470 10.70 -4.86 -18.79
CA LEU A 470 11.09 -5.58 -17.56
C LEU A 470 11.66 -6.97 -17.84
N ALA A 471 11.25 -7.62 -18.93
CA ALA A 471 11.73 -8.94 -19.33
C ALA A 471 13.27 -9.02 -19.43
N PRO A 472 13.99 -8.03 -19.99
CA PRO A 472 15.47 -8.08 -20.04
C PRO A 472 16.15 -7.99 -18.66
N MET A 473 15.44 -7.54 -17.63
CA MET A 473 15.97 -7.42 -16.27
C MET A 473 15.72 -8.69 -15.44
N LEU A 474 14.81 -9.56 -15.87
CA LEU A 474 14.42 -10.78 -15.18
C LEU A 474 15.51 -11.86 -15.30
N ASN A 475 15.82 -12.52 -14.20
CA ASN A 475 16.75 -13.65 -14.17
C ASN A 475 16.03 -14.94 -14.63
N TYR A 476 16.25 -15.34 -15.88
CA TYR A 476 15.59 -16.52 -16.48
C TYR A 476 16.03 -17.85 -15.87
N GLU A 477 17.19 -17.87 -15.22
CA GLU A 477 17.76 -19.07 -14.60
C GLU A 477 17.23 -19.29 -13.18
N SER A 478 16.62 -18.26 -12.58
CA SER A 478 16.15 -18.36 -11.20
C SER A 478 14.87 -19.17 -11.09
N PRO A 479 14.83 -20.18 -10.19
CA PRO A 479 13.60 -20.87 -9.84
C PRO A 479 12.47 -19.91 -9.47
N GLY A 480 11.35 -20.08 -10.16
CA GLY A 480 10.13 -19.31 -9.96
C GLY A 480 10.19 -17.87 -10.46
N ALA A 481 11.22 -17.49 -11.23
CA ALA A 481 11.36 -16.15 -11.80
C ALA A 481 10.06 -15.65 -12.41
N CYS A 482 9.64 -14.44 -12.03
CA CYS A 482 8.43 -13.88 -12.58
C CYS A 482 8.37 -12.35 -12.55
N ILE A 483 7.54 -11.84 -13.46
CA ILE A 483 7.04 -10.47 -13.45
C ILE A 483 5.60 -10.51 -12.98
N LEU A 484 5.30 -9.83 -11.87
CA LEU A 484 3.97 -9.67 -11.32
C LEU A 484 3.45 -8.29 -11.70
N MET A 485 2.18 -8.20 -12.07
CA MET A 485 1.53 -6.92 -12.34
C MET A 485 0.04 -7.00 -12.06
N HIS A 486 -0.58 -5.85 -11.88
CA HIS A 486 -2.02 -5.74 -11.77
C HIS A 486 -2.57 -4.56 -12.57
N SER A 487 -3.79 -4.72 -13.07
CA SER A 487 -4.54 -3.65 -13.73
C SER A 487 -5.82 -3.34 -12.97
N ARG A 488 -6.05 -2.06 -12.70
CA ARG A 488 -7.30 -1.52 -12.15
C ARG A 488 -8.14 -0.82 -13.21
N THR A 489 -7.59 -0.61 -14.42
CA THR A 489 -8.25 0.18 -15.46
C THR A 489 -8.49 -0.58 -16.78
N TRP A 490 -8.09 -1.86 -16.88
CA TRP A 490 -8.25 -2.68 -18.09
C TRP A 490 -9.67 -2.62 -18.68
N PHE A 491 -10.69 -2.63 -17.82
CA PHE A 491 -12.10 -2.65 -18.23
C PHE A 491 -12.55 -1.35 -18.90
N HIS A 492 -11.77 -0.27 -18.87
CA HIS A 492 -12.06 0.95 -19.64
C HIS A 492 -11.84 0.75 -21.14
N GLN A 493 -11.02 -0.22 -21.54
CA GLN A 493 -10.71 -0.52 -22.93
C GLN A 493 -11.62 -1.60 -23.53
N ILE A 494 -12.38 -2.30 -22.69
CA ILE A 494 -13.30 -3.37 -23.10
C ILE A 494 -14.75 -2.92 -22.85
N PRO A 495 -15.54 -2.70 -23.91
CA PRO A 495 -16.96 -2.38 -23.77
C PRO A 495 -17.70 -3.46 -22.98
N CYS A 496 -18.65 -3.05 -22.13
CA CYS A 496 -19.50 -3.97 -21.37
C CYS A 496 -18.75 -4.96 -20.44
N ALA A 497 -17.50 -4.66 -20.08
CA ALA A 497 -16.67 -5.54 -19.24
C ALA A 497 -17.12 -5.66 -17.79
N THR A 498 -17.85 -4.68 -17.24
CA THR A 498 -18.33 -4.68 -15.85
C THR A 498 -19.86 -4.75 -15.80
N ALA A 499 -20.41 -5.17 -14.66
CA ALA A 499 -21.86 -5.17 -14.41
C ALA A 499 -22.49 -3.82 -14.72
N ARG A 500 -21.82 -2.72 -14.39
CA ARG A 500 -22.32 -1.35 -14.59
C ARG A 500 -22.22 -0.88 -16.04
N SER A 501 -21.19 -1.30 -16.76
CA SER A 501 -21.02 -0.90 -18.16
C SER A 501 -21.82 -1.76 -19.13
N ASN A 502 -22.45 -2.85 -18.66
CA ASN A 502 -23.24 -3.78 -19.45
C ASN A 502 -24.73 -3.69 -19.09
N PRO A 503 -25.57 -2.99 -19.88
CA PRO A 503 -26.98 -2.75 -19.56
C PRO A 503 -27.80 -4.03 -19.35
N ARG A 504 -27.57 -5.05 -20.19
CA ARG A 504 -28.29 -6.33 -20.10
C ARG A 504 -27.92 -7.08 -18.82
N LEU A 505 -26.62 -7.16 -18.52
CA LEU A 505 -26.14 -7.82 -17.30
C LEU A 505 -26.60 -7.07 -16.05
N PHE A 506 -26.56 -5.74 -16.06
CA PHE A 506 -27.07 -4.89 -14.98
C PHE A 506 -28.54 -5.20 -14.69
N GLU A 507 -29.39 -5.25 -15.71
CA GLU A 507 -30.82 -5.55 -15.57
C GLU A 507 -31.05 -6.93 -14.95
N ILE A 508 -30.36 -7.95 -15.46
CA ILE A 508 -30.46 -9.33 -14.95
C ILE A 508 -30.05 -9.41 -13.48
N LEU A 509 -28.89 -8.84 -13.12
CA LEU A 509 -28.38 -8.87 -11.76
C LEU A 509 -29.28 -8.09 -10.80
N MET A 510 -29.80 -6.94 -11.24
CA MET A 510 -30.72 -6.16 -10.43
C MET A 510 -32.06 -6.86 -10.22
N LYS A 511 -32.59 -7.55 -11.24
CA LYS A 511 -33.79 -8.39 -11.09
C LYS A 511 -33.56 -9.48 -10.04
N LYS A 512 -32.49 -10.27 -10.20
CA LYS A 512 -32.12 -11.32 -9.24
C LYS A 512 -31.90 -10.78 -7.83
N ALA A 513 -31.26 -9.62 -7.69
CA ALA A 513 -31.03 -9.01 -6.38
C ALA A 513 -32.36 -8.59 -5.71
N LYS A 514 -33.29 -8.01 -6.47
CA LYS A 514 -34.62 -7.62 -5.97
C LYS A 514 -35.47 -8.80 -5.53
N ASP A 515 -35.21 -9.99 -6.04
CA ASP A 515 -35.90 -11.22 -5.65
C ASP A 515 -35.37 -11.81 -4.32
N LEU A 516 -34.26 -11.28 -3.76
CA LEU A 516 -33.72 -11.74 -2.50
C LEU A 516 -34.64 -11.34 -1.32
N PRO A 517 -35.12 -12.31 -0.48
CA PRO A 517 -36.08 -12.03 0.60
C PRO A 517 -35.62 -10.93 1.57
N GLU A 518 -34.33 -10.93 1.92
CA GLU A 518 -33.72 -9.95 2.83
C GLU A 518 -33.68 -8.54 2.22
N LEU A 519 -33.44 -8.42 0.92
CA LEU A 519 -33.50 -7.13 0.24
C LEU A 519 -34.95 -6.66 0.12
N GLN A 520 -35.89 -7.53 -0.26
CA GLN A 520 -37.32 -7.21 -0.29
C GLN A 520 -37.84 -6.73 1.05
N ARG A 521 -37.44 -7.38 2.15
CA ARG A 521 -37.77 -6.97 3.52
C ARG A 521 -37.26 -5.56 3.82
N ARG A 522 -36.01 -5.25 3.45
CA ARG A 522 -35.43 -3.92 3.65
C ARG A 522 -36.10 -2.85 2.79
N LEU A 523 -36.46 -3.20 1.55
CA LEU A 523 -37.14 -2.30 0.62
C LEU A 523 -38.55 -1.95 1.10
N ARG A 524 -39.33 -2.95 1.53
CA ARG A 524 -40.65 -2.74 2.15
C ARG A 524 -40.57 -1.79 3.34
N ASN A 525 -39.60 -1.99 4.23
CA ASN A 525 -39.39 -1.11 5.39
C ASN A 525 -38.93 0.31 5.02
N SER A 526 -38.60 0.59 3.77
CA SER A 526 -38.17 1.90 3.28
C SER A 526 -39.23 2.67 2.49
N ASN A 527 -40.45 2.12 2.30
CA ASN A 527 -41.55 2.74 1.54
C ASN A 527 -41.16 3.14 0.09
N ILE A 528 -40.28 2.38 -0.56
CA ILE A 528 -39.81 2.67 -1.91
C ILE A 528 -40.69 1.90 -2.91
N THR A 529 -41.59 2.60 -3.58
CA THR A 529 -42.42 2.09 -4.68
C THR A 529 -41.67 2.17 -6.00
N SER A 530 -41.56 1.07 -6.74
CA SER A 530 -40.65 0.87 -7.89
C SER A 530 -40.95 1.66 -9.18
N THR A 531 -41.66 2.79 -9.10
CA THR A 531 -42.23 3.47 -10.28
C THR A 531 -41.36 4.60 -10.84
N LYS A 532 -40.27 5.03 -10.17
CA LYS A 532 -39.26 5.98 -10.71
C LYS A 532 -37.83 5.42 -10.60
N PRO A 533 -37.34 4.69 -11.61
CA PRO A 533 -36.24 3.73 -11.44
C PRO A 533 -34.90 4.34 -11.01
N ALA A 534 -34.53 5.55 -11.43
CA ALA A 534 -33.22 6.13 -11.08
C ALA A 534 -33.21 6.82 -9.71
N ILE A 535 -34.27 7.58 -9.37
CA ILE A 535 -34.37 8.35 -8.12
C ILE A 535 -34.60 7.41 -6.93
N ASP A 536 -35.46 6.40 -7.10
CA ASP A 536 -35.77 5.41 -6.06
C ASP A 536 -34.56 4.54 -5.69
N VAL A 537 -33.72 4.23 -6.68
CA VAL A 537 -32.46 3.48 -6.49
C VAL A 537 -31.46 4.28 -5.65
N ILE A 538 -31.37 5.58 -5.88
CA ILE A 538 -30.44 6.48 -5.18
C ILE A 538 -30.95 6.80 -3.75
N ALA A 539 -32.26 6.87 -3.56
CA ALA A 539 -32.88 7.01 -2.24
C ALA A 539 -32.76 5.72 -1.39
N SER A 540 -32.70 4.54 -2.04
CA SER A 540 -32.49 3.26 -1.36
C SER A 540 -31.03 2.98 -1.04
N THR A 541 -30.66 3.14 0.23
CA THR A 541 -29.32 2.79 0.70
C THR A 541 -28.95 1.31 0.45
N SER A 542 -29.94 0.42 0.49
CA SER A 542 -29.72 -1.02 0.27
C SER A 542 -29.52 -1.37 -1.21
N LEU A 543 -30.23 -0.72 -2.14
CA LEU A 543 -30.01 -0.92 -3.59
C LEU A 543 -28.68 -0.32 -4.01
N LEU A 544 -28.35 0.88 -3.54
CA LEU A 544 -27.06 1.51 -3.88
C LEU A 544 -25.87 0.66 -3.43
N ARG A 545 -25.95 0.06 -2.23
CA ARG A 545 -24.94 -0.91 -1.75
C ARG A 545 -24.86 -2.14 -2.65
N THR A 546 -25.98 -2.65 -3.12
CA THR A 546 -26.02 -3.80 -4.02
C THR A 546 -25.33 -3.45 -5.34
N ILE A 547 -25.62 -2.28 -5.91
CA ILE A 547 -25.01 -1.75 -7.13
C ILE A 547 -23.48 -1.55 -6.98
N ASP A 548 -23.01 -1.19 -5.79
CA ASP A 548 -21.57 -1.09 -5.45
C ASP A 548 -20.81 -2.42 -5.53
N PHE A 549 -21.51 -3.56 -5.47
CA PHE A 549 -20.88 -4.87 -5.36
C PHE A 549 -21.32 -5.88 -6.42
N LEU A 550 -22.03 -5.45 -7.46
CA LEU A 550 -22.49 -6.34 -8.53
C LEU A 550 -21.34 -7.09 -9.21
N ASP A 551 -20.21 -6.42 -9.43
CA ASP A 551 -19.02 -7.04 -10.04
C ASP A 551 -18.44 -8.20 -9.21
N GLY A 552 -18.82 -8.35 -7.94
CA GLY A 552 -18.49 -9.53 -7.15
C GLY A 552 -19.16 -10.81 -7.62
N PHE A 553 -20.17 -10.69 -8.49
CA PHE A 553 -20.92 -11.81 -9.06
C PHE A 553 -20.73 -11.92 -10.57
N VAL A 554 -19.81 -11.15 -11.16
CA VAL A 554 -19.50 -11.16 -12.59
C VAL A 554 -18.18 -11.86 -12.82
N ASP A 555 -18.19 -12.86 -13.70
CA ASP A 555 -16.95 -13.43 -14.20
C ASP A 555 -16.45 -12.58 -15.37
N HIS A 556 -15.30 -11.92 -15.17
CA HIS A 556 -14.70 -11.12 -16.24
C HIS A 556 -13.40 -11.76 -16.75
N GLU A 557 -13.28 -13.10 -16.79
CA GLU A 557 -12.07 -13.75 -17.29
C GLU A 557 -11.98 -13.56 -18.79
N GLY A 558 -13.07 -13.88 -19.51
CA GLY A 558 -13.14 -13.73 -20.96
C GLY A 558 -12.83 -12.29 -21.41
N SER A 559 -13.47 -11.29 -20.80
CA SER A 559 -13.20 -9.88 -21.13
C SER A 559 -11.77 -9.43 -20.81
N PHE A 560 -11.15 -10.00 -19.77
CA PHE A 560 -9.75 -9.69 -19.46
C PHE A 560 -8.78 -10.38 -20.43
N LEU A 561 -9.06 -11.62 -20.84
CA LEU A 561 -8.27 -12.30 -21.87
C LEU A 561 -8.38 -11.58 -23.22
N GLU A 562 -9.57 -11.09 -23.58
CA GLU A 562 -9.76 -10.24 -24.77
C GLU A 562 -8.92 -8.94 -24.69
N TYR A 563 -8.82 -8.33 -23.50
CA TYR A 563 -7.96 -7.17 -23.27
C TYR A 563 -6.47 -7.47 -23.50
N LEU A 564 -6.02 -8.66 -23.11
CA LEU A 564 -4.64 -9.09 -23.36
C LEU A 564 -4.41 -9.45 -24.83
N ASP A 565 -5.38 -10.10 -25.48
CA ASP A 565 -5.30 -10.50 -26.89
C ASP A 565 -5.21 -9.27 -27.82
N ARG A 566 -6.02 -8.23 -27.57
CA ARG A 566 -5.95 -6.94 -28.30
C ARG A 566 -4.60 -6.24 -28.23
N GLN A 567 -3.74 -6.62 -27.28
CA GLN A 567 -2.39 -6.09 -27.10
C GLN A 567 -1.29 -7.04 -27.59
N ASP A 568 -1.66 -8.14 -28.27
CA ASP A 568 -0.75 -9.14 -28.83
C ASP A 568 0.24 -9.73 -27.79
N ILE A 569 -0.23 -9.90 -26.55
CA ILE A 569 0.62 -10.30 -25.42
C ILE A 569 1.23 -11.68 -25.62
N SER A 570 0.51 -12.61 -26.23
CA SER A 570 1.02 -13.95 -26.52
C SER A 570 2.28 -13.90 -27.40
N SER A 571 2.25 -13.11 -28.47
CA SER A 571 3.39 -12.97 -29.39
C SER A 571 4.54 -12.20 -28.74
N ILE A 572 4.26 -11.13 -28.00
CA ILE A 572 5.27 -10.36 -27.25
C ILE A 572 5.98 -11.27 -26.24
N CYS A 573 5.24 -12.05 -25.47
CA CYS A 573 5.80 -12.99 -24.51
C CYS A 573 6.67 -14.04 -25.17
N ALA A 574 6.19 -14.68 -26.27
CA ALA A 574 6.96 -15.68 -27.00
C ALA A 574 8.30 -15.12 -27.51
N ASN A 575 8.29 -13.92 -28.08
CA ASN A 575 9.50 -13.24 -28.55
C ASN A 575 10.50 -12.91 -27.43
N LEU A 576 10.00 -12.74 -26.21
CA LEU A 576 10.82 -12.45 -25.02
C LEU A 576 11.17 -13.71 -24.22
N GLY A 577 10.79 -14.92 -24.68
CA GLY A 577 11.04 -16.16 -23.95
C GLY A 577 10.21 -16.29 -22.66
N LEU A 578 9.08 -15.59 -22.58
CA LEU A 578 8.16 -15.61 -21.45
C LEU A 578 6.83 -16.28 -21.84
N ARG A 579 6.07 -16.69 -20.83
CA ARG A 579 4.66 -17.06 -20.96
C ARG A 579 3.86 -16.47 -19.81
N MET A 580 2.59 -16.19 -20.05
CA MET A 580 1.64 -15.90 -18.99
C MET A 580 1.36 -17.18 -18.19
N ARG A 581 1.28 -17.09 -16.86
CA ARG A 581 0.88 -18.21 -16.03
C ARG A 581 -0.62 -18.48 -16.15
N ASP A 582 -0.99 -19.76 -16.28
CA ASP A 582 -2.39 -20.19 -16.18
C ASP A 582 -2.96 -19.96 -14.77
N HIS A 583 -2.10 -20.15 -13.77
CA HIS A 583 -2.40 -19.95 -12.35
C HIS A 583 -1.32 -19.09 -11.69
N ASN A 584 -1.75 -18.07 -10.94
CA ASN A 584 -0.85 -17.24 -10.16
C ASN A 584 -0.42 -17.96 -8.87
N TYR A 585 0.83 -17.73 -8.46
CA TYR A 585 1.40 -18.32 -7.25
C TYR A 585 1.58 -17.34 -6.09
N HIS A 586 1.60 -16.03 -6.35
CA HIS A 586 1.88 -15.00 -5.33
C HIS A 586 0.61 -14.26 -4.90
N TYR A 587 -0.28 -13.97 -5.85
CA TYR A 587 -1.59 -13.40 -5.57
C TYR A 587 -2.62 -13.94 -6.55
N PRO A 588 -3.85 -14.32 -6.10
CA PRO A 588 -4.87 -14.83 -7.01
C PRO A 588 -5.17 -13.84 -8.14
N LYS A 589 -5.61 -14.34 -9.31
CA LYS A 589 -5.98 -13.50 -10.47
C LYS A 589 -6.96 -12.38 -10.13
N ARG A 590 -7.74 -12.54 -9.05
CA ARG A 590 -8.68 -11.57 -8.49
C ARG A 590 -8.69 -11.63 -6.98
N SER A 591 -8.92 -10.49 -6.34
CA SER A 591 -9.14 -10.41 -4.89
C SER A 591 -10.35 -11.25 -4.47
N GLY A 592 -10.22 -11.98 -3.36
CA GLY A 592 -11.30 -12.80 -2.80
C GLY A 592 -11.30 -14.27 -3.26
N LEU A 593 -10.31 -14.67 -4.06
CA LEU A 593 -10.04 -16.07 -4.38
C LEU A 593 -8.82 -16.57 -3.59
N ARG A 594 -8.59 -17.90 -3.56
CA ARG A 594 -7.47 -18.53 -2.85
C ARG A 594 -6.43 -19.08 -3.84
N ILE A 595 -5.15 -19.03 -3.47
CA ILE A 595 -4.03 -19.62 -4.23
C ILE A 595 -3.99 -21.12 -3.98
N GLY A 596 -3.59 -21.91 -4.99
CA GLY A 596 -3.31 -23.34 -4.82
C GLY A 596 -4.53 -24.24 -4.62
N THR A 597 -5.75 -23.70 -4.62
CA THR A 597 -6.96 -24.50 -4.74
C THR A 597 -6.99 -25.07 -6.16
N LYS A 598 -6.46 -26.29 -6.31
CA LYS A 598 -6.76 -27.14 -7.45
C LYS A 598 -8.28 -27.34 -7.46
N TYR A 599 -9.00 -26.55 -8.24
CA TYR A 599 -10.39 -26.83 -8.56
C TYR A 599 -10.39 -27.99 -9.57
N GLU A 600 -9.84 -29.14 -9.16
CA GLU A 600 -9.66 -30.36 -9.97
C GLU A 600 -11.00 -30.95 -10.42
N ASN A 601 -12.12 -30.41 -9.93
CA ASN A 601 -13.46 -30.63 -10.44
C ASN A 601 -14.27 -29.32 -10.29
N GLN A 602 -14.65 -28.64 -11.39
CA GLN A 602 -15.99 -28.03 -11.62
C GLN A 602 -16.00 -26.79 -12.52
N SER A 603 -16.94 -26.80 -13.46
CA SER A 603 -17.48 -25.75 -14.33
C SER A 603 -18.10 -24.53 -13.60
N ARG A 604 -17.64 -24.17 -12.40
CA ARG A 604 -18.21 -23.07 -11.60
C ARG A 604 -17.45 -21.76 -11.80
N PRO A 605 -18.15 -20.62 -11.97
CA PRO A 605 -17.52 -19.32 -12.20
C PRO A 605 -16.69 -18.87 -10.99
N GLN A 606 -15.47 -18.41 -11.25
CA GLN A 606 -14.51 -17.96 -10.23
C GLN A 606 -14.78 -16.50 -9.86
N VAL A 607 -15.82 -16.28 -9.05
CA VAL A 607 -16.24 -14.94 -8.63
C VAL A 607 -16.32 -14.82 -7.11
N PRO A 608 -15.80 -13.72 -6.51
CA PRO A 608 -15.69 -13.61 -5.05
C PRO A 608 -17.01 -13.76 -4.29
N GLY A 609 -18.11 -13.27 -4.88
CA GLY A 609 -19.45 -13.32 -4.28
C GLY A 609 -20.01 -14.73 -4.07
N LEU A 610 -19.43 -15.76 -4.68
CA LEU A 610 -19.82 -17.16 -4.47
C LEU A 610 -18.96 -17.91 -3.44
N HIS A 611 -17.79 -17.35 -3.09
CA HIS A 611 -16.79 -18.05 -2.27
C HIS A 611 -16.56 -17.41 -0.90
N LEU A 612 -16.95 -16.15 -0.74
CA LEU A 612 -16.75 -15.42 0.51
C LEU A 612 -18.00 -15.43 1.39
N THR A 613 -17.79 -15.61 2.68
CA THR A 613 -18.80 -15.28 3.69
C THR A 613 -19.08 -13.78 3.71
N LYS A 614 -20.21 -13.39 4.31
CA LYS A 614 -20.57 -11.98 4.50
C LYS A 614 -19.50 -11.19 5.26
N ASN A 615 -18.81 -11.81 6.21
CA ASN A 615 -17.75 -11.17 6.99
C ASN A 615 -16.48 -11.00 6.16
N GLU A 616 -16.02 -12.06 5.47
CA GLU A 616 -14.86 -11.95 4.58
C GLU A 616 -15.08 -10.92 3.47
N PHE A 617 -16.29 -10.88 2.89
CA PHE A 617 -16.65 -9.88 1.89
C PHE A 617 -16.61 -8.46 2.47
N TYR A 618 -17.13 -8.28 3.69
CA TYR A 618 -17.09 -7.01 4.40
C TYR A 618 -15.66 -6.57 4.69
N ASP A 619 -14.83 -7.47 5.20
CA ASP A 619 -13.45 -7.17 5.56
C ASP A 619 -12.62 -6.84 4.31
N LEU A 620 -12.76 -7.60 3.22
CA LEU A 620 -11.96 -7.40 2.01
C LEU A 620 -12.41 -6.20 1.16
N PHE A 621 -13.69 -6.13 0.80
CA PHE A 621 -14.20 -5.15 -0.18
C PHE A 621 -14.77 -3.89 0.46
N VAL A 622 -15.26 -3.97 1.70
CA VAL A 622 -15.89 -2.82 2.37
C VAL A 622 -14.91 -2.08 3.26
N LEU A 623 -14.19 -2.79 4.14
CA LEU A 623 -13.15 -2.21 5.00
C LEU A 623 -11.81 -2.09 4.28
N GLY A 624 -11.32 -3.16 3.65
CA GLY A 624 -10.03 -3.21 2.98
C GLY A 624 -10.00 -2.49 1.63
N GLY A 625 -11.15 -2.07 1.11
CA GLY A 625 -11.26 -1.26 -0.10
C GLY A 625 -10.72 -1.95 -1.37
N ALA A 626 -10.70 -3.30 -1.41
CA ALA A 626 -10.34 -4.02 -2.62
C ALA A 626 -11.32 -3.67 -3.75
N GLU A 627 -10.81 -3.55 -4.97
CA GLU A 627 -11.62 -3.28 -6.16
C GLU A 627 -11.93 -4.59 -6.89
N LEU A 628 -13.22 -4.81 -7.16
CA LEU A 628 -13.73 -6.05 -7.76
C LEU A 628 -13.21 -6.29 -9.20
N PRO A 629 -13.10 -5.28 -10.07
CA PRO A 629 -12.60 -5.50 -11.42
C PRO A 629 -11.09 -5.73 -11.47
N THR A 630 -10.31 -5.43 -10.42
CA THR A 630 -8.85 -5.52 -10.46
C THR A 630 -8.39 -6.93 -10.85
N ARG A 631 -7.39 -6.98 -11.73
CA ARG A 631 -6.81 -8.23 -12.25
C ARG A 631 -5.33 -8.30 -11.94
N PHE A 632 -4.88 -9.48 -11.54
CA PHE A 632 -3.48 -9.79 -11.29
C PHE A 632 -3.03 -10.84 -12.30
N VAL A 633 -1.85 -10.64 -12.88
CA VAL A 633 -1.27 -11.56 -13.85
C VAL A 633 0.22 -11.72 -13.56
N GLU A 634 0.70 -12.94 -13.76
CA GLU A 634 2.10 -13.31 -13.57
C GLU A 634 2.66 -13.85 -14.89
N PHE A 635 3.86 -13.41 -15.25
CA PHE A 635 4.61 -13.90 -16.39
C PHE A 635 5.88 -14.59 -15.92
N GLU A 636 6.21 -15.73 -16.52
CA GLU A 636 7.39 -16.53 -16.15
C GLU A 636 8.19 -16.94 -17.39
N PRO A 637 9.49 -17.23 -17.25
CA PRO A 637 10.29 -17.86 -18.29
C PRO A 637 9.65 -19.13 -18.84
N ILE A 638 9.74 -19.33 -20.15
CA ILE A 638 9.40 -20.61 -20.77
C ILE A 638 10.45 -21.64 -20.31
N PRO A 639 10.05 -22.80 -19.76
CA PRO A 639 11.00 -23.84 -19.37
C PRO A 639 11.84 -24.24 -20.57
N GLN A 640 13.16 -24.09 -20.49
CA GLN A 640 14.05 -24.67 -21.49
C GLN A 640 14.02 -26.18 -21.29
N THR A 641 13.43 -26.92 -22.22
CA THR A 641 13.63 -28.38 -22.27
C THR A 641 15.13 -28.62 -22.35
N PRO A 642 15.74 -29.39 -21.43
CA PRO A 642 17.14 -29.76 -21.58
C PRO A 642 17.26 -30.50 -22.91
N GLY A 643 17.96 -29.90 -23.87
CA GLY A 643 18.30 -30.57 -25.11
C GLY A 643 19.02 -31.89 -24.79
N PRO A 644 18.85 -32.94 -25.62
CA PRO A 644 19.50 -34.22 -25.37
C PRO A 644 21.00 -33.99 -25.19
N ARG A 645 21.50 -34.30 -23.98
CA ARG A 645 22.95 -34.29 -23.72
C ARG A 645 23.59 -35.30 -24.66
N GLY A 646 24.46 -34.81 -25.53
CA GLY A 646 25.44 -35.62 -26.26
C GLY A 646 24.91 -36.32 -27.50
N ALA A 647 24.86 -35.60 -28.62
CA ALA A 647 25.23 -36.19 -29.90
C ALA A 647 26.42 -35.39 -30.42
N PRO A 648 27.58 -36.01 -30.72
CA PRO A 648 28.73 -35.29 -31.26
C PRO A 648 28.38 -34.72 -32.64
N ARG A 649 28.92 -33.52 -32.94
CA ARG A 649 28.79 -32.91 -34.26
C ARG A 649 29.47 -33.83 -35.29
N PRO A 650 28.88 -34.06 -36.49
CA PRO A 650 29.46 -34.89 -37.54
C PRO A 650 30.59 -34.16 -38.30
N SER A 651 31.56 -33.60 -37.57
CA SER A 651 32.72 -32.92 -38.16
C SER A 651 34.06 -33.26 -37.47
N GLU A 652 34.09 -34.24 -36.56
CA GLU A 652 35.32 -34.67 -35.86
C GLU A 652 35.53 -36.20 -35.91
N MET A 653 35.21 -36.84 -37.04
CA MET A 653 35.52 -38.27 -37.31
C MET A 653 36.24 -38.48 -38.65
N ALA A 654 37.16 -37.57 -39.01
CA ALA A 654 37.99 -37.74 -40.21
C ALA A 654 39.42 -37.23 -39.97
N SER A 655 40.10 -37.77 -38.97
CA SER A 655 41.57 -37.74 -38.89
C SER A 655 42.03 -38.59 -37.70
N LEU A 656 42.15 -39.90 -37.87
CA LEU A 656 43.00 -40.79 -37.06
C LEU A 656 42.83 -42.22 -37.59
N ASP A 657 43.40 -42.45 -38.78
CA ASP A 657 43.79 -43.78 -39.27
C ASP A 657 44.96 -43.55 -40.23
N GLN A 658 46.13 -43.30 -39.66
CA GLN A 658 47.46 -43.43 -40.28
C GLN A 658 48.53 -43.19 -39.20
N ALA A 659 48.94 -44.26 -38.51
CA ALA A 659 50.29 -44.54 -37.99
C ALA A 659 50.24 -45.78 -37.09
#